data_AF-A0A812ZHB6-F1
#
_entry.id   AF-A0A812ZHB6-F1
#
_cell.length_a   1.000
_cell.length_b   1.000
_cell.length_c   1.000
_cell.angle_alpha   90.00
_cell.angle_beta   90.00
_cell.angle_gamma   90.00
#
_symmetry.space_group_name_H-M   'P 1'
#
loop_
_entity.id
_entity.type
_entity.pdbx_description
1 polymer ?
#
loop_
_entity_poly.entity_id
_entity_poly.type
_entity_poly.pdbx_seq_one_letter_code
_entity_poly.pdbx_strand_id
1 'polypeptide(L)'
;MLRRAAPISQRLVGRRFSAAAEAVGPSKWRRRLLLASGAVGFTAVGVGSFSYSSEKKRQDREKKIRTVEEKPVPTRADQIKRLASGEEFDILVVGGGATGAGVALEAQLRGLKVACVEQEDFASGTSSKSTKLLWAGSRYLVKGLVKLFSPSSLMNPVAAWSEFAGTWHMVLGCFRERTYMLTMNPHITNWVPIAVPLDKWIIWPPPFDYPPAALGPCTGLFVIFFKFYDFLGQYVAPNSYVMSSERARTDFPQMDGKRMKYVSVFYEGEHNDARTNVCIALTAAMYGSCIANYAKVERIVFDEKGVATGAEVLDKTDPAAKPFAVKAKKIVYCGGPFTDGLRQLSEGKDVKPMVNASGGTHIVLPPYYCPRHIGMVDMMTSRGSFLFFLPWEGYTLVGTTDVKTKPDLHHEVPEDEIQYLINECEKYLSPNLQVRRRDVMSAWYGIRPLCGDPNAQDQSSASRDHVVSHHPTNGITFVSGGKWTTWREMAEDGVDQVLERHPDLKKKAGPSKTLETPLLGTGKTSEFPEGYHENLAVRLSQKYDVAFDVAQHLVRNYGTRAADVLSCVEESQVKGSRSGLYKHYPRLYEGAAATTGYPYLEAEVRYAVNQEYAMTPADVLSRRTRLAFLNSTAARLCLPRVVEIMAECLGWSDARALEEHERAEQILARDFAGPVPNKVGALLRTSCTADVKDVFDKIDVERKGTLTKAGISKAAAELGFPLSQAELQKAVNEMDTDRNGEVHFPEFLAWWNSSEKSQDVQKKIYMGSRAGSRWKTIEQ
;
A
#
# COMPACT_ATOMS: atom_id res chain seq x y z
N MET A 1 9.44 51.72 -30.13
CA MET A 1 10.38 50.74 -30.74
C MET A 1 9.65 49.42 -30.90
N LEU A 2 9.34 49.08 -32.15
CA LEU A 2 8.38 48.06 -32.57
C LEU A 2 9.12 46.89 -33.26
N ARG A 3 8.54 45.68 -33.12
CA ARG A 3 8.55 44.52 -34.06
C ARG A 3 9.80 43.61 -34.06
N ARG A 4 9.65 42.34 -33.64
CA ARG A 4 9.22 41.11 -34.39
C ARG A 4 10.31 40.53 -35.30
N ALA A 5 10.67 39.26 -35.10
CA ALA A 5 10.59 38.19 -36.12
C ALA A 5 11.02 36.81 -35.56
N ALA A 6 10.26 35.78 -35.95
CA ALA A 6 10.55 34.35 -35.81
C ALA A 6 11.18 33.81 -37.13
N PRO A 7 11.35 32.49 -37.38
CA PRO A 7 12.61 31.88 -37.80
C PRO A 7 12.67 31.43 -39.29
N ILE A 8 13.87 31.14 -39.80
CA ILE A 8 14.07 30.55 -41.15
C ILE A 8 14.88 29.25 -41.07
N SER A 9 14.48 28.36 -41.97
CA SER A 9 14.60 26.91 -42.08
C SER A 9 15.97 26.32 -42.43
N GLN A 10 16.09 25.03 -42.06
CA GLN A 10 16.73 23.91 -42.76
C GLN A 10 17.25 24.20 -44.17
N ARG A 11 18.56 23.99 -44.38
CA ARG A 11 19.21 23.32 -45.53
C ARG A 11 20.70 23.64 -45.48
N LEU A 12 21.54 22.60 -45.43
CA LEU A 12 22.95 22.53 -45.87
C LEU A 12 23.82 21.76 -44.87
N VAL A 13 23.84 20.43 -44.96
CA VAL A 13 25.11 19.68 -45.04
C VAL A 13 24.83 18.41 -45.85
N GLY A 14 24.89 18.55 -47.16
CA GLY A 14 24.74 17.45 -48.11
C GLY A 14 25.51 17.81 -49.35
N ARG A 15 26.84 17.71 -49.29
CA ARG A 15 27.77 17.66 -50.43
C ARG A 15 29.21 17.63 -49.92
N ARG A 16 29.77 16.43 -49.86
CA ARG A 16 31.17 16.07 -50.18
C ARG A 16 31.44 14.67 -49.64
N PHE A 17 31.04 13.66 -50.41
CA PHE A 17 31.71 12.35 -50.52
C PHE A 17 31.03 11.64 -51.71
N SER A 18 31.36 12.09 -52.91
CA SER A 18 31.01 11.40 -54.16
C SER A 18 32.14 11.60 -55.15
N ALA A 19 33.20 10.81 -54.99
CA ALA A 19 34.22 10.56 -56.01
C ALA A 19 34.99 9.30 -55.63
N ALA A 20 34.30 8.15 -55.63
CA ALA A 20 34.89 6.81 -55.69
C ALA A 20 33.76 5.77 -55.68
N ALA A 21 33.10 5.54 -56.82
CA ALA A 21 32.34 4.31 -57.12
C ALA A 21 31.66 4.42 -58.51
N GLU A 22 32.44 4.52 -59.58
CA GLU A 22 31.98 4.14 -60.93
C GLU A 22 32.69 2.85 -61.33
N ALA A 23 32.14 1.73 -60.87
CA ALA A 23 32.23 0.41 -61.48
C ALA A 23 31.42 -0.57 -60.61
N VAL A 24 30.78 -1.55 -61.25
CA VAL A 24 29.96 -2.65 -60.69
C VAL A 24 28.45 -2.35 -60.60
N GLY A 25 27.70 -3.04 -61.47
CA GLY A 25 26.24 -2.98 -61.61
C GLY A 25 25.44 -3.43 -60.37
N PRO A 26 24.10 -3.26 -60.38
CA PRO A 26 23.30 -3.33 -59.18
C PRO A 26 23.15 -4.77 -58.67
N SER A 27 23.80 -5.09 -57.56
CA SER A 27 23.60 -6.35 -56.85
C SER A 27 22.30 -6.31 -56.01
N LYS A 28 21.65 -7.48 -55.86
CA LYS A 28 20.40 -7.70 -55.12
C LYS A 28 20.42 -7.22 -53.65
N TRP A 29 21.59 -6.85 -53.11
CA TRP A 29 21.77 -6.39 -51.73
C TRP A 29 21.28 -4.95 -51.48
N ARG A 30 21.33 -4.03 -52.46
CA ARG A 30 20.84 -2.64 -52.26
C ARG A 30 19.31 -2.54 -52.13
N ARG A 31 18.55 -3.45 -52.75
CA ARG A 31 17.08 -3.56 -52.55
C ARG A 31 16.73 -4.04 -51.13
N ARG A 32 17.53 -4.91 -50.52
CA ARG A 32 17.34 -5.34 -49.11
C ARG A 32 17.69 -4.24 -48.11
N LEU A 33 18.70 -3.41 -48.39
CA LEU A 33 19.04 -2.25 -47.54
C LEU A 33 17.99 -1.12 -47.64
N LEU A 34 17.39 -0.89 -48.81
CA LEU A 34 16.29 0.06 -48.99
C LEU A 34 14.97 -0.40 -48.32
N LEU A 35 14.72 -1.70 -48.24
CA LEU A 35 13.62 -2.25 -47.45
C LEU A 35 13.87 -2.13 -45.94
N ALA A 36 15.13 -2.27 -45.49
CA ALA A 36 15.51 -2.06 -44.09
C ALA A 36 15.44 -0.58 -43.68
N SER A 37 15.85 0.37 -44.53
CA SER A 37 15.69 1.81 -44.26
C SER A 37 14.24 2.27 -44.36
N GLY A 38 13.44 1.66 -45.24
CA GLY A 38 11.98 1.84 -45.27
C GLY A 38 11.32 1.37 -43.96
N ALA A 39 11.72 0.21 -43.42
CA ALA A 39 11.22 -0.30 -42.14
C ALA A 39 11.61 0.60 -40.96
N VAL A 40 12.85 1.12 -40.92
CA VAL A 40 13.29 2.08 -39.88
C VAL A 40 12.55 3.41 -39.99
N GLY A 41 12.31 3.91 -41.21
CA GLY A 41 11.52 5.13 -41.46
C GLY A 41 10.06 4.97 -41.05
N PHE A 42 9.41 3.87 -41.39
CA PHE A 42 8.04 3.55 -40.95
C PHE A 42 7.94 3.38 -39.43
N THR A 43 8.94 2.76 -38.81
CA THR A 43 8.99 2.58 -37.35
C THR A 43 9.19 3.91 -36.64
N ALA A 44 10.09 4.77 -37.11
CA ALA A 44 10.34 6.09 -36.53
C ALA A 44 9.13 7.04 -36.70
N VAL A 45 8.49 7.05 -37.88
CA VAL A 45 7.27 7.83 -38.12
C VAL A 45 6.10 7.29 -37.29
N GLY A 46 5.98 5.97 -37.16
CA GLY A 46 4.98 5.30 -36.33
C GLY A 46 5.15 5.63 -34.84
N VAL A 47 6.36 5.50 -34.30
CA VAL A 47 6.69 5.85 -32.91
C VAL A 47 6.51 7.35 -32.66
N GLY A 48 6.91 8.22 -33.60
CA GLY A 48 6.72 9.67 -33.48
C GLY A 48 5.25 10.08 -33.48
N SER A 49 4.46 9.53 -34.40
CA SER A 49 3.01 9.78 -34.49
C SER A 49 2.27 9.28 -33.24
N PHE A 50 2.69 8.13 -32.72
CA PHE A 50 2.12 7.54 -31.52
C PHE A 50 2.49 8.33 -30.25
N SER A 51 3.75 8.79 -30.14
CA SER A 51 4.20 9.66 -29.05
C SER A 51 3.43 10.99 -29.04
N TYR A 52 3.21 11.59 -30.22
CA TYR A 52 2.40 12.80 -30.36
C TYR A 52 0.94 12.58 -29.93
N SER A 53 0.35 11.45 -30.33
CA SER A 53 -1.02 11.08 -29.91
C SER A 53 -1.12 10.90 -28.39
N SER A 54 -0.13 10.25 -27.78
CA SER A 54 -0.06 10.05 -26.32
C SER A 54 0.02 11.38 -25.57
N GLU A 55 0.89 12.28 -26.01
CA GLU A 55 1.05 13.61 -25.42
C GLU A 55 -0.22 14.47 -25.55
N LYS A 56 -0.90 14.42 -26.70
CA LYS A 56 -2.18 15.12 -26.88
C LYS A 56 -3.24 14.60 -25.91
N LYS A 57 -3.35 13.27 -25.75
CA LYS A 57 -4.28 12.67 -24.78
C LYS A 57 -3.96 13.08 -23.34
N ARG A 58 -2.68 13.22 -23.00
CA ARG A 58 -2.24 13.72 -21.68
C ARG A 58 -2.73 15.15 -21.44
N GLN A 59 -2.50 16.05 -22.39
CA GLN A 59 -2.94 17.44 -22.30
C GLN A 59 -4.47 17.58 -22.19
N ASP A 60 -5.22 16.76 -22.93
CA ASP A 60 -6.68 16.75 -22.86
C ASP A 60 -7.19 16.28 -21.48
N ARG A 61 -6.53 15.30 -20.86
CA ARG A 61 -6.83 14.86 -19.49
C ARG A 61 -6.50 15.91 -18.45
N GLU A 62 -5.34 16.55 -18.54
CA GLU A 62 -4.94 17.65 -17.65
C GLU A 62 -5.94 18.81 -17.71
N LYS A 63 -6.39 19.19 -18.91
CA LYS A 63 -7.45 20.20 -19.07
C LYS A 63 -8.73 19.78 -18.36
N LYS A 64 -9.12 18.51 -18.46
CA LYS A 64 -10.33 18.00 -17.82
C LYS A 64 -10.24 18.03 -16.30
N ILE A 65 -9.12 17.58 -15.72
CA ILE A 65 -8.86 17.67 -14.27
C ILE A 65 -9.04 19.10 -13.79
N ARG A 66 -8.49 20.07 -14.52
CA ARG A 66 -8.62 21.51 -14.26
C ARG A 66 -10.02 22.09 -14.49
N THR A 67 -11.04 21.27 -14.72
CA THR A 67 -12.44 21.74 -14.84
C THR A 67 -13.36 21.15 -13.77
N VAL A 68 -12.94 20.10 -13.06
CA VAL A 68 -13.78 19.45 -12.06
C VAL A 68 -13.74 20.23 -10.76
N GLU A 69 -14.90 20.66 -10.27
CA GLU A 69 -15.03 21.26 -8.94
C GLU A 69 -15.29 20.20 -7.88
N GLU A 70 -14.61 20.31 -6.74
CA GLU A 70 -14.87 19.43 -5.61
C GLU A 70 -15.98 19.97 -4.71
N LYS A 71 -16.98 19.12 -4.47
CA LYS A 71 -18.10 19.46 -3.57
C LYS A 71 -17.78 19.02 -2.14
N PRO A 72 -18.42 19.60 -1.12
CA PRO A 72 -18.37 19.06 0.23
C PRO A 72 -18.86 17.61 0.25
N VAL A 73 -18.17 16.76 1.01
CA VAL A 73 -18.61 15.39 1.26
C VAL A 73 -19.63 15.43 2.40
N PRO A 74 -20.82 14.79 2.27
CA PRO A 74 -21.78 14.72 3.37
C PRO A 74 -21.18 14.03 4.60
N THR A 75 -21.64 14.36 5.82
CA THR A 75 -21.12 13.70 7.02
C THR A 75 -21.59 12.25 7.11
N ARG A 76 -20.85 11.37 7.79
CA ARG A 76 -21.29 9.99 8.04
C ARG A 76 -22.67 9.94 8.72
N ALA A 77 -22.93 10.84 9.66
CA ALA A 77 -24.21 10.93 10.36
C ALA A 77 -25.38 11.21 9.40
N ASP A 78 -25.18 12.12 8.43
CA ASP A 78 -26.17 12.38 7.38
C ASP A 78 -26.41 11.15 6.50
N GLN A 79 -25.36 10.39 6.20
CA GLN A 79 -25.46 9.15 5.44
C GLN A 79 -26.29 8.10 6.20
N ILE A 80 -26.01 7.88 7.49
CA ILE A 80 -26.79 6.94 8.32
C ILE A 80 -28.25 7.37 8.40
N LYS A 81 -28.52 8.66 8.62
CA LYS A 81 -29.88 9.20 8.64
C LYS A 81 -30.61 8.97 7.32
N ARG A 82 -29.92 9.13 6.19
CA ARG A 82 -30.48 8.89 4.86
C ARG A 82 -30.73 7.40 4.61
N LEU A 83 -29.82 6.52 5.00
CA LEU A 83 -30.03 5.05 4.95
C LEU A 83 -31.28 4.65 5.76
N ALA A 84 -31.48 5.23 6.94
CA ALA A 84 -32.61 4.95 7.82
C ALA A 84 -33.92 5.70 7.45
N SER A 85 -33.90 6.56 6.43
CA SER A 85 -35.03 7.44 6.08
C SER A 85 -36.24 6.73 5.47
N GLY A 86 -36.09 5.47 5.07
CA GLY A 86 -37.08 4.73 4.29
C GLY A 86 -37.05 5.05 2.79
N GLU A 87 -36.10 5.88 2.32
CA GLU A 87 -35.82 6.06 0.90
C GLU A 87 -35.55 4.70 0.22
N GLU A 88 -36.19 4.47 -0.92
CA GLU A 88 -35.88 3.32 -1.76
C GLU A 88 -34.74 3.65 -2.73
N PHE A 89 -33.67 2.87 -2.65
CA PHE A 89 -32.51 2.94 -3.54
C PHE A 89 -32.72 2.07 -4.79
N ASP A 90 -32.08 2.43 -5.89
CA ASP A 90 -32.05 1.56 -7.07
C ASP A 90 -31.09 0.39 -6.86
N ILE A 91 -29.93 0.65 -6.22
CA ILE A 91 -28.92 -0.36 -5.91
C ILE A 91 -28.44 -0.19 -4.46
N LEU A 92 -28.41 -1.30 -3.71
CA LEU A 92 -27.69 -1.45 -2.45
C LEU A 92 -26.42 -2.29 -2.68
N VAL A 93 -25.26 -1.70 -2.40
CA VAL A 93 -23.96 -2.36 -2.47
C VAL A 93 -23.53 -2.79 -1.07
N VAL A 94 -23.14 -4.05 -0.91
CA VAL A 94 -22.66 -4.61 0.36
C VAL A 94 -21.16 -4.89 0.27
N GLY A 95 -20.37 -4.13 1.04
CA GLY A 95 -18.91 -4.11 1.03
C GLY A 95 -18.36 -2.79 0.49
N GLY A 96 -17.46 -2.16 1.23
CA GLY A 96 -16.82 -0.87 0.94
C GLY A 96 -15.31 -0.98 0.66
N GLY A 97 -14.85 -2.17 0.23
CA GLY A 97 -13.57 -2.33 -0.44
C GLY A 97 -13.58 -1.73 -1.86
N ALA A 98 -12.48 -1.87 -2.59
CA ALA A 98 -12.27 -1.12 -3.84
C ALA A 98 -13.34 -1.44 -4.89
N THR A 99 -13.76 -2.70 -4.93
CA THR A 99 -14.85 -3.17 -5.79
C THR A 99 -16.17 -2.52 -5.43
N GLY A 100 -16.60 -2.56 -4.17
CA GLY A 100 -17.92 -2.07 -3.78
C GLY A 100 -18.03 -0.55 -3.75
N ALA A 101 -16.98 0.14 -3.27
CA ALA A 101 -16.88 1.59 -3.40
C ALA A 101 -16.88 2.01 -4.88
N GLY A 102 -16.23 1.23 -5.75
CA GLY A 102 -16.24 1.43 -7.19
C GLY A 102 -17.60 1.24 -7.83
N VAL A 103 -18.31 0.15 -7.49
CA VAL A 103 -19.69 -0.11 -7.95
C VAL A 103 -20.61 1.03 -7.53
N ALA A 104 -20.45 1.53 -6.30
CA ALA A 104 -21.25 2.64 -5.80
C ALA A 104 -21.01 3.93 -6.61
N LEU A 105 -19.74 4.26 -6.89
CA LEU A 105 -19.36 5.40 -7.71
C LEU A 105 -19.87 5.26 -9.16
N GLU A 106 -19.66 4.11 -9.78
CA GLU A 106 -20.09 3.83 -11.15
C GLU A 106 -21.61 3.97 -11.30
N ALA A 107 -22.39 3.32 -10.44
CA ALA A 107 -23.84 3.38 -10.46
C ALA A 107 -24.36 4.82 -10.25
N GLN A 108 -23.74 5.57 -9.33
CA GLN A 108 -24.12 6.95 -9.04
C GLN A 108 -23.82 7.89 -10.21
N LEU A 109 -22.67 7.75 -10.88
CA LEU A 109 -22.31 8.56 -12.05
C LEU A 109 -23.21 8.30 -13.27
N ARG A 110 -23.85 7.12 -13.31
CA ARG A 110 -24.89 6.79 -14.30
C ARG A 110 -26.28 7.34 -13.91
N GLY A 111 -26.43 7.97 -12.75
CA GLY A 111 -27.68 8.61 -12.30
C GLY A 111 -28.61 7.70 -11.49
N LEU A 112 -28.13 6.56 -11.01
CA LEU A 112 -28.89 5.69 -10.11
C LEU A 112 -28.85 6.22 -8.68
N LYS A 113 -29.88 5.90 -7.89
CA LYS A 113 -29.86 6.10 -6.44
C LYS A 113 -29.15 4.94 -5.78
N VAL A 114 -28.04 5.22 -5.11
CA VAL A 114 -27.16 4.17 -4.58
C VAL A 114 -27.05 4.25 -3.07
N ALA A 115 -27.18 3.10 -2.40
CA ALA A 115 -26.71 2.89 -1.04
C ALA A 115 -25.48 1.95 -1.04
N CYS A 116 -24.52 2.19 -0.16
CA CYS A 116 -23.37 1.31 0.04
C CYS A 116 -23.05 1.19 1.53
N VAL A 117 -22.96 -0.04 2.02
CA VAL A 117 -22.75 -0.34 3.44
C VAL A 117 -21.52 -1.24 3.60
N GLU A 118 -20.65 -0.88 4.54
CA GLU A 118 -19.43 -1.61 4.91
C GLU A 118 -19.47 -1.92 6.40
N GLN A 119 -19.27 -3.18 6.78
CA GLN A 119 -19.41 -3.63 8.17
C GLN A 119 -18.26 -3.18 9.08
N GLU A 120 -17.10 -2.86 8.53
CA GLU A 120 -15.94 -2.30 9.22
C GLU A 120 -15.60 -0.92 8.65
N ASP A 121 -14.34 -0.51 8.66
CA ASP A 121 -13.89 0.68 7.93
C ASP A 121 -13.70 0.39 6.43
N PHE A 122 -13.76 1.44 5.61
CA PHE A 122 -13.42 1.34 4.19
C PHE A 122 -11.99 0.78 4.03
N ALA A 123 -11.83 -0.14 3.07
CA ALA A 123 -10.57 -0.84 2.83
C ALA A 123 -10.03 -1.75 3.95
N SER A 124 -10.77 -1.99 5.04
CA SER A 124 -10.32 -2.83 6.17
C SER A 124 -9.86 -4.25 5.79
N GLY A 125 -10.48 -4.84 4.76
CA GLY A 125 -10.10 -6.13 4.19
C GLY A 125 -8.91 -6.07 3.23
N THR A 126 -8.99 -6.83 2.12
CA THR A 126 -7.90 -6.98 1.13
C THR A 126 -7.41 -5.66 0.54
N SER A 127 -8.29 -4.68 0.36
CA SER A 127 -7.99 -3.42 -0.34
C SER A 127 -6.99 -2.50 0.37
N SER A 128 -6.58 -2.81 1.60
CA SER A 128 -5.48 -2.12 2.31
C SER A 128 -4.23 -2.99 2.52
N LYS A 129 -4.24 -4.24 2.05
CA LYS A 129 -3.20 -5.25 2.32
C LYS A 129 -2.53 -5.74 1.02
N SER A 130 -2.49 -4.89 0.00
CA SER A 130 -1.88 -5.21 -1.31
C SER A 130 -0.36 -4.96 -1.32
N THR A 131 0.30 -5.28 -2.44
CA THR A 131 1.70 -4.90 -2.70
C THR A 131 1.85 -3.41 -3.05
N LYS A 132 0.77 -2.61 -3.04
CA LYS A 132 0.79 -1.18 -3.37
C LYS A 132 1.18 -0.86 -4.81
N LEU A 133 1.13 -1.87 -5.69
CA LEU A 133 1.39 -1.72 -7.12
C LEU A 133 0.08 -1.78 -7.92
N LEU A 134 -0.07 -0.84 -8.84
CA LEU A 134 -1.00 -0.88 -9.96
C LEU A 134 -0.36 -1.67 -11.09
N TRP A 135 -0.20 -2.98 -10.87
CA TRP A 135 0.53 -3.85 -11.77
C TRP A 135 -0.24 -4.15 -13.06
N ALA A 136 0.38 -3.94 -14.23
CA ALA A 136 -0.23 -4.25 -15.53
C ALA A 136 0.07 -5.67 -16.05
N GLY A 137 0.51 -6.59 -15.18
CA GLY A 137 0.44 -8.02 -15.47
C GLY A 137 1.52 -8.59 -16.39
N SER A 138 2.74 -8.03 -16.38
CA SER A 138 3.87 -8.49 -17.21
C SER A 138 4.09 -10.02 -17.17
N ARG A 139 4.00 -10.67 -16.00
CA ARG A 139 4.11 -12.13 -15.84
C ARG A 139 3.03 -12.90 -16.59
N TYR A 140 1.79 -12.39 -16.62
CA TYR A 140 0.71 -13.07 -17.35
C TYR A 140 0.95 -12.98 -18.85
N LEU A 141 1.37 -11.80 -19.34
CA LEU A 141 1.74 -11.63 -20.74
C LEU A 141 2.85 -12.59 -21.15
N VAL A 142 3.89 -12.74 -20.32
CA VAL A 142 4.94 -13.73 -20.57
C VAL A 142 4.36 -15.14 -20.61
N LYS A 143 3.57 -15.57 -19.61
CA LYS A 143 2.95 -16.90 -19.60
C LYS A 143 2.06 -17.16 -20.83
N GLY A 144 1.28 -16.18 -21.25
CA GLY A 144 0.46 -16.25 -22.46
C GLY A 144 1.32 -16.45 -23.72
N LEU A 145 2.41 -15.68 -23.85
CA LEU A 145 3.36 -15.84 -24.97
C LEU A 145 4.06 -17.20 -24.93
N VAL A 146 4.52 -17.64 -23.75
CA VAL A 146 5.15 -18.95 -23.54
C VAL A 146 4.22 -20.05 -23.99
N LYS A 147 2.95 -19.99 -23.59
CA LYS A 147 1.95 -20.98 -24.00
C LYS A 147 1.70 -20.92 -25.50
N LEU A 148 1.52 -19.73 -26.07
CA LEU A 148 1.31 -19.54 -27.51
C LEU A 148 2.45 -20.14 -28.35
N PHE A 149 3.70 -19.99 -27.92
CA PHE A 149 4.88 -20.54 -28.61
C PHE A 149 5.34 -21.91 -28.09
N SER A 150 4.55 -22.57 -27.23
CA SER A 150 4.86 -23.91 -26.73
C SER A 150 4.61 -24.98 -27.80
N PRO A 151 5.28 -26.15 -27.74
CA PRO A 151 4.96 -27.28 -28.61
C PRO A 151 3.49 -27.70 -28.54
N SER A 152 2.82 -27.55 -27.39
CA SER A 152 1.38 -27.85 -27.24
C SER A 152 0.47 -27.01 -28.14
N SER A 153 0.89 -25.81 -28.56
CA SER A 153 0.13 -25.00 -29.52
C SER A 153 0.06 -25.64 -30.91
N LEU A 154 1.02 -26.49 -31.28
CA LEU A 154 0.96 -27.23 -32.54
C LEU A 154 -0.12 -28.31 -32.51
N MET A 155 -0.40 -28.86 -31.31
CA MET A 155 -1.43 -29.90 -31.12
C MET A 155 -2.84 -29.32 -30.99
N ASN A 156 -2.99 -28.13 -30.39
CA ASN A 156 -4.28 -27.45 -30.28
C ASN A 156 -4.15 -25.92 -30.47
N PRO A 157 -4.00 -25.45 -31.73
CA PRO A 157 -3.71 -24.06 -32.02
C PRO A 157 -4.86 -23.12 -31.67
N VAL A 158 -6.11 -23.58 -31.80
CA VAL A 158 -7.31 -22.78 -31.50
C VAL A 158 -7.41 -22.50 -30.00
N ALA A 159 -7.22 -23.52 -29.15
CA ALA A 159 -7.25 -23.33 -27.70
C ALA A 159 -6.10 -22.44 -27.22
N ALA A 160 -4.88 -22.64 -27.74
CA ALA A 160 -3.74 -21.80 -27.39
C ALA A 160 -3.94 -20.33 -27.78
N TRP A 161 -4.52 -20.07 -28.96
CA TRP A 161 -4.85 -18.71 -29.40
C TRP A 161 -5.95 -18.08 -28.55
N SER A 162 -7.01 -18.82 -28.23
CA SER A 162 -8.11 -18.34 -27.41
C SER A 162 -7.63 -17.91 -26.01
N GLU A 163 -6.79 -18.71 -25.37
CA GLU A 163 -6.23 -18.41 -24.05
C GLU A 163 -5.24 -17.23 -24.10
N PHE A 164 -4.41 -17.15 -25.14
CA PHE A 164 -3.55 -16.00 -25.36
C PHE A 164 -4.38 -14.73 -25.54
N ALA A 165 -5.44 -14.77 -26.35
CA ALA A 165 -6.33 -13.64 -26.58
C ALA A 165 -7.01 -13.18 -25.27
N GLY A 166 -7.46 -14.11 -24.43
CA GLY A 166 -8.00 -13.79 -23.10
C GLY A 166 -6.97 -13.11 -22.20
N THR A 167 -5.75 -13.68 -22.12
CA THR A 167 -4.65 -13.09 -21.34
C THR A 167 -4.28 -11.69 -21.85
N TRP A 168 -4.24 -11.53 -23.17
CA TRP A 168 -3.95 -10.28 -23.86
C TRP A 168 -5.00 -9.21 -23.54
N HIS A 169 -6.28 -9.57 -23.62
CA HIS A 169 -7.39 -8.68 -23.30
C HIS A 169 -7.30 -8.17 -21.86
N MET A 170 -7.10 -9.08 -20.90
CA MET A 170 -6.90 -8.73 -19.48
C MET A 170 -5.72 -7.77 -19.27
N VAL A 171 -4.58 -8.01 -19.95
CA VAL A 171 -3.39 -7.15 -19.84
C VAL A 171 -3.66 -5.76 -20.40
N LEU A 172 -4.34 -5.65 -21.54
CA LEU A 172 -4.75 -4.36 -22.11
C LEU A 172 -5.73 -3.60 -21.20
N GLY A 173 -6.68 -4.31 -20.57
CA GLY A 173 -7.55 -3.75 -19.53
C GLY A 173 -6.72 -3.15 -18.39
N CYS A 174 -5.76 -3.90 -17.85
CA CYS A 174 -4.87 -3.39 -16.81
C CYS A 174 -4.07 -2.14 -17.23
N PHE A 175 -3.60 -2.05 -18.49
CA PHE A 175 -2.93 -0.85 -19.00
C PHE A 175 -3.88 0.35 -19.09
N ARG A 176 -5.13 0.15 -19.51
CA ARG A 176 -6.17 1.19 -19.55
C ARG A 176 -6.44 1.73 -18.14
N GLU A 177 -6.67 0.84 -17.18
CA GLU A 177 -6.98 1.21 -15.81
C GLU A 177 -5.78 1.87 -15.09
N ARG A 178 -4.56 1.35 -15.29
CA ARG A 178 -3.34 1.99 -14.78
C ARG A 178 -3.13 3.39 -15.37
N THR A 179 -3.39 3.56 -16.66
CA THR A 179 -3.31 4.86 -17.32
C THR A 179 -4.33 5.83 -16.71
N TYR A 180 -5.58 5.41 -16.50
CA TYR A 180 -6.58 6.20 -15.80
C TYR A 180 -6.10 6.63 -14.41
N MET A 181 -5.66 5.69 -13.58
CA MET A 181 -5.20 5.97 -12.22
C MET A 181 -4.05 7.00 -12.19
N LEU A 182 -3.00 6.77 -12.99
CA LEU A 182 -1.78 7.59 -12.98
C LEU A 182 -1.98 8.98 -13.60
N THR A 183 -2.95 9.14 -14.50
CA THR A 183 -3.19 10.41 -15.19
C THR A 183 -4.29 11.24 -14.54
N MET A 184 -5.36 10.60 -14.06
CA MET A 184 -6.51 11.29 -13.45
C MET A 184 -6.32 11.52 -11.95
N ASN A 185 -5.49 10.72 -11.28
CA ASN A 185 -5.28 10.80 -9.83
C ASN A 185 -3.79 10.90 -9.46
N PRO A 186 -3.05 11.88 -10.02
CA PRO A 186 -1.59 12.01 -9.88
C PRO A 186 -1.11 12.37 -8.47
N HIS A 187 -2.02 12.74 -7.56
CA HIS A 187 -1.67 13.06 -6.17
C HIS A 187 -1.41 11.78 -5.36
N ILE A 188 -2.26 10.76 -5.53
CA ILE A 188 -2.22 9.47 -4.79
C ILE A 188 -1.55 8.32 -5.56
N THR A 189 -1.08 8.58 -6.77
CA THR A 189 -0.40 7.58 -7.61
C THR A 189 0.88 8.13 -8.21
N ASN A 190 1.87 7.27 -8.42
CA ASN A 190 3.14 7.63 -9.04
C ASN A 190 3.71 6.48 -9.86
N TRP A 191 4.55 6.82 -10.84
CA TRP A 191 5.38 5.82 -11.52
C TRP A 191 6.53 5.41 -10.61
N VAL A 192 6.80 4.11 -10.52
CA VAL A 192 7.97 3.53 -9.85
C VAL A 192 8.80 2.75 -10.87
N PRO A 193 10.10 3.06 -11.05
CA PRO A 193 10.98 2.21 -11.83
C PRO A 193 11.28 0.93 -11.03
N ILE A 194 11.28 -0.21 -11.72
CA ILE A 194 11.55 -1.54 -11.16
C ILE A 194 12.75 -2.12 -11.91
N ALA A 195 13.82 -2.35 -11.17
CA ALA A 195 15.02 -3.02 -11.62
C ALA A 195 14.85 -4.55 -11.63
N VAL A 196 15.25 -5.17 -12.73
CA VAL A 196 15.42 -6.61 -12.89
C VAL A 196 16.91 -6.89 -12.89
N PRO A 197 17.48 -7.31 -11.75
CA PRO A 197 18.89 -7.66 -11.67
C PRO A 197 19.20 -8.93 -12.47
N LEU A 198 20.22 -8.88 -13.34
CA LEU A 198 20.67 -10.02 -14.13
C LEU A 198 22.13 -10.33 -13.82
N ASP A 199 22.35 -11.41 -13.07
CA ASP A 199 23.66 -11.87 -12.58
C ASP A 199 24.31 -12.94 -13.48
N LYS A 200 23.52 -13.58 -14.34
CA LYS A 200 23.94 -14.63 -15.25
C LYS A 200 23.59 -14.30 -16.69
N TRP A 201 24.45 -14.72 -17.62
CA TRP A 201 24.17 -14.66 -19.06
C TRP A 201 23.17 -15.73 -19.51
N ILE A 202 23.13 -16.86 -18.78
CA ILE A 202 22.20 -17.96 -18.99
C ILE A 202 21.58 -18.29 -17.63
N ILE A 203 20.25 -18.23 -17.54
CA ILE A 203 19.50 -18.48 -16.31
C ILE A 203 18.98 -19.92 -16.34
N TRP A 204 19.36 -20.73 -15.33
CA TRP A 204 18.85 -22.10 -15.16
C TRP A 204 18.42 -22.34 -13.70
N PRO A 205 17.24 -22.94 -13.45
CA PRO A 205 16.21 -23.35 -14.43
C PRO A 205 15.64 -22.16 -15.23
N PRO A 206 15.07 -22.40 -16.43
CA PRO A 206 14.60 -21.32 -17.29
C PRO A 206 13.48 -20.53 -16.61
N PRO A 207 13.48 -19.18 -16.68
CA PRO A 207 12.37 -18.37 -16.21
C PRO A 207 11.05 -18.80 -16.87
N PHE A 208 9.98 -18.86 -16.07
CA PHE A 208 8.63 -19.22 -16.51
C PHE A 208 8.52 -20.61 -17.18
N ASP A 209 9.44 -21.52 -16.88
CA ASP A 209 9.52 -22.86 -17.48
C ASP A 209 9.62 -22.82 -19.02
N TYR A 210 10.16 -21.72 -19.57
CA TYR A 210 10.30 -21.50 -21.00
C TYR A 210 11.78 -21.51 -21.42
N PRO A 211 12.28 -22.60 -22.05
CA PRO A 211 13.70 -22.74 -22.36
C PRO A 211 14.34 -21.54 -23.09
N PRO A 212 13.69 -20.88 -24.07
CA PRO A 212 14.26 -19.70 -24.71
C PRO A 212 14.46 -18.50 -23.76
N ALA A 213 13.68 -18.39 -22.66
CA ALA A 213 13.88 -17.35 -21.66
C ALA A 213 15.20 -17.52 -20.88
N ALA A 214 15.79 -18.72 -20.84
CA ALA A 214 17.11 -18.94 -20.22
C ALA A 214 18.21 -18.10 -20.88
N LEU A 215 18.11 -17.89 -22.20
CA LEU A 215 19.02 -17.07 -22.98
C LEU A 215 18.62 -15.59 -23.01
N GLY A 216 17.58 -15.20 -22.27
CA GLY A 216 17.05 -13.84 -22.28
C GLY A 216 18.11 -12.77 -21.99
N PRO A 217 19.01 -12.96 -21.02
CA PRO A 217 20.06 -11.98 -20.72
C PRO A 217 21.09 -11.79 -21.84
N CYS A 218 21.53 -12.86 -22.51
CA CYS A 218 22.57 -12.76 -23.54
C CYS A 218 22.03 -12.39 -24.93
N THR A 219 20.76 -12.69 -25.21
CA THR A 219 20.12 -12.42 -26.51
C THR A 219 19.38 -11.08 -26.58
N GLY A 220 19.24 -10.39 -25.45
CA GLY A 220 18.48 -9.14 -25.36
C GLY A 220 16.96 -9.31 -25.34
N LEU A 221 16.44 -10.54 -25.25
CA LEU A 221 15.00 -10.84 -25.24
C LEU A 221 14.25 -10.07 -24.14
N PHE A 222 14.85 -9.93 -22.95
CA PHE A 222 14.23 -9.15 -21.86
C PHE A 222 14.11 -7.66 -22.19
N VAL A 223 15.12 -7.08 -22.84
CA VAL A 223 15.08 -5.67 -23.25
C VAL A 223 14.00 -5.46 -24.31
N ILE A 224 13.92 -6.37 -25.30
CA ILE A 224 12.87 -6.35 -26.33
C ILE A 224 11.48 -6.49 -25.68
N PHE A 225 11.35 -7.39 -24.71
CA PHE A 225 10.09 -7.58 -23.98
C PHE A 225 9.66 -6.30 -23.24
N PHE A 226 10.54 -5.62 -22.51
CA PHE A 226 10.18 -4.39 -21.82
C PHE A 226 9.88 -3.23 -22.77
N LYS A 227 10.54 -3.17 -23.94
CA LYS A 227 10.16 -2.22 -25.00
C LYS A 227 8.77 -2.50 -25.57
N PHE A 228 8.44 -3.77 -25.77
CA PHE A 228 7.10 -4.18 -26.14
C PHE A 228 6.08 -3.84 -25.05
N TYR A 229 6.45 -4.01 -23.77
CA TYR A 229 5.62 -3.65 -22.63
C TYR A 229 5.34 -2.13 -22.57
N ASP A 230 6.35 -1.28 -22.83
CA ASP A 230 6.18 0.18 -22.94
C ASP A 230 5.20 0.54 -24.06
N PHE A 231 5.30 -0.12 -25.21
CA PHE A 231 4.40 0.06 -26.35
C PHE A 231 2.95 -0.25 -25.99
N LEU A 232 2.69 -1.35 -25.27
CA LEU A 232 1.34 -1.69 -24.80
C LEU A 232 0.78 -0.65 -23.83
N GLY A 233 1.66 -0.06 -23.00
CA GLY A 233 1.32 1.05 -22.11
C GLY A 233 1.21 2.40 -22.80
N GLN A 234 1.22 2.43 -24.14
CA GLN A 234 1.16 3.63 -24.96
C GLN A 234 2.24 4.69 -24.65
N TYR A 235 3.37 4.28 -24.07
CA TYR A 235 4.42 5.16 -23.55
C TYR A 235 3.90 6.27 -22.62
N VAL A 236 2.82 6.00 -21.88
CA VAL A 236 2.34 6.91 -20.83
C VAL A 236 3.34 6.94 -19.66
N ALA A 237 3.96 5.79 -19.37
CA ALA A 237 5.07 5.69 -18.44
C ALA A 237 6.37 6.16 -19.10
N PRO A 238 7.38 6.58 -18.31
CA PRO A 238 8.73 6.73 -18.81
C PRO A 238 9.25 5.42 -19.45
N ASN A 239 10.13 5.56 -20.44
CA ASN A 239 10.64 4.41 -21.21
C ASN A 239 11.50 3.48 -20.35
N SER A 240 11.35 2.17 -20.56
CA SER A 240 12.29 1.16 -20.07
C SER A 240 13.72 1.42 -20.54
N TYR A 241 14.71 1.00 -19.77
CA TYR A 241 16.12 1.20 -20.12
C TYR A 241 17.01 0.11 -19.51
N VAL A 242 18.23 0.03 -19.99
CA VAL A 242 19.27 -0.87 -19.46
C VAL A 242 20.28 -0.03 -18.68
N MET A 243 20.63 -0.50 -17.49
CA MET A 243 21.71 0.05 -16.69
C MET A 243 22.92 -0.88 -16.76
N SER A 244 24.10 -0.31 -16.94
CA SER A 244 25.36 -1.05 -16.76
C SER A 244 25.52 -1.52 -15.32
N SER A 245 26.33 -2.54 -15.10
CA SER A 245 26.68 -3.00 -13.76
C SER A 245 27.33 -1.90 -12.91
N GLU A 246 28.11 -1.00 -13.51
CA GLU A 246 28.69 0.16 -12.82
C GLU A 246 27.62 1.12 -12.30
N ARG A 247 26.69 1.54 -13.17
CA ARG A 247 25.58 2.41 -12.75
C ARG A 247 24.70 1.73 -11.71
N ALA A 248 24.42 0.43 -11.87
CA ALA A 248 23.66 -0.33 -10.90
C ALA A 248 24.31 -0.37 -9.52
N ARG A 249 25.65 -0.42 -9.42
CA ARG A 249 26.35 -0.35 -8.13
C ARG A 249 26.24 1.02 -7.47
N THR A 250 26.16 2.09 -8.25
CA THR A 250 25.95 3.45 -7.74
C THR A 250 24.52 3.64 -7.25
N ASP A 251 23.54 3.19 -8.04
CA ASP A 251 22.11 3.36 -7.72
C ASP A 251 21.65 2.37 -6.64
N PHE A 252 22.28 1.18 -6.56
CA PHE A 252 22.01 0.12 -5.58
C PHE A 252 23.30 -0.38 -4.87
N PRO A 253 23.92 0.45 -4.01
CA PRO A 253 25.16 0.08 -3.31
C PRO A 253 25.01 -1.12 -2.37
N GLN A 254 23.79 -1.41 -1.93
CA GLN A 254 23.46 -2.53 -1.07
C GLN A 254 23.41 -3.89 -1.78
N MET A 255 23.28 -3.92 -3.10
CA MET A 255 23.26 -5.19 -3.85
C MET A 255 24.66 -5.80 -3.97
N ASP A 256 24.75 -7.13 -4.13
CA ASP A 256 26.03 -7.77 -4.48
C ASP A 256 26.44 -7.44 -5.92
N GLY A 257 27.09 -6.27 -6.06
CA GLY A 257 27.53 -5.75 -7.34
C GLY A 257 28.58 -6.61 -8.05
N LYS A 258 29.25 -7.56 -7.38
CA LYS A 258 30.25 -8.43 -8.03
C LYS A 258 29.60 -9.48 -8.93
N ARG A 259 28.34 -9.83 -8.68
CA ARG A 259 27.60 -10.84 -9.45
C ARG A 259 26.84 -10.25 -10.64
N MET A 260 26.49 -8.97 -10.61
CA MET A 260 25.63 -8.33 -11.61
C MET A 260 26.31 -8.17 -12.99
N LYS A 261 25.67 -8.64 -14.06
CA LYS A 261 26.07 -8.36 -15.45
C LYS A 261 25.52 -7.02 -15.93
N TYR A 262 24.22 -6.85 -15.82
CA TYR A 262 23.51 -5.60 -16.12
C TYR A 262 22.14 -5.62 -15.44
N VAL A 263 21.43 -4.50 -15.46
CA VAL A 263 20.08 -4.38 -14.90
C VAL A 263 19.13 -3.89 -15.99
N SER A 264 17.99 -4.55 -16.14
CA SER A 264 16.90 -4.06 -17.00
C SER A 264 15.86 -3.34 -16.15
N VAL A 265 15.47 -2.13 -16.52
CA VAL A 265 14.52 -1.32 -15.76
C VAL A 265 13.25 -1.10 -16.59
N PHE A 266 12.11 -1.31 -15.96
CA PHE A 266 10.78 -0.99 -16.51
C PHE A 266 9.97 -0.21 -15.47
N TYR A 267 8.82 0.35 -15.86
CA TYR A 267 8.00 1.16 -14.96
C TYR A 267 6.66 0.49 -14.65
N GLU A 268 6.25 0.62 -13.40
CA GLU A 268 4.93 0.24 -12.89
C GLU A 268 4.29 1.41 -12.15
N GLY A 269 2.98 1.33 -11.95
CA GLY A 269 2.27 2.27 -11.09
C GLY A 269 2.36 1.83 -9.63
N GLU A 270 2.53 2.79 -8.73
CA GLU A 270 2.48 2.63 -7.28
C GLU A 270 1.39 3.56 -6.71
N HIS A 271 0.79 3.17 -5.59
CA HIS A 271 -0.20 3.98 -4.89
C HIS A 271 -0.34 3.63 -3.41
N ASN A 272 -1.01 4.48 -2.64
CA ASN A 272 -1.48 4.13 -1.31
C ASN A 272 -2.89 3.50 -1.38
N ASP A 273 -2.96 2.17 -1.28
CA ASP A 273 -4.17 1.38 -1.50
C ASP A 273 -5.37 1.73 -0.61
N ALA A 274 -5.15 1.85 0.70
CA ALA A 274 -6.20 2.25 1.64
C ALA A 274 -6.67 3.68 1.35
N ARG A 275 -5.74 4.62 1.12
CA ARG A 275 -6.09 6.02 0.78
C ARG A 275 -6.88 6.09 -0.51
N THR A 276 -6.45 5.38 -1.54
CA THR A 276 -7.16 5.38 -2.83
C THR A 276 -8.57 4.82 -2.68
N ASN A 277 -8.76 3.75 -1.89
CA ASN A 277 -10.08 3.21 -1.61
C ASN A 277 -10.98 4.20 -0.88
N VAL A 278 -10.45 4.89 0.14
CA VAL A 278 -11.17 5.96 0.85
C VAL A 278 -11.55 7.08 -0.13
N CYS A 279 -10.64 7.51 -1.00
CA CYS A 279 -10.95 8.47 -2.06
C CYS A 279 -12.07 7.99 -2.98
N ILE A 280 -12.09 6.71 -3.39
CA ILE A 280 -13.19 6.15 -4.21
C ILE A 280 -14.53 6.25 -3.46
N ALA A 281 -14.58 5.81 -2.20
CA ALA A 281 -15.78 5.82 -1.38
C ALA A 281 -16.31 7.25 -1.16
N LEU A 282 -15.43 8.19 -0.82
CA LEU A 282 -15.80 9.59 -0.59
C LEU A 282 -16.11 10.33 -1.91
N THR A 283 -15.52 9.92 -3.03
CA THR A 283 -15.92 10.42 -4.36
C THR A 283 -17.35 9.97 -4.66
N ALA A 284 -17.72 8.72 -4.36
CA ALA A 284 -19.10 8.26 -4.50
C ALA A 284 -20.06 9.09 -3.63
N ALA A 285 -19.70 9.33 -2.37
CA ALA A 285 -20.45 10.19 -1.46
C ALA A 285 -20.62 11.63 -2.00
N MET A 286 -19.53 12.24 -2.50
CA MET A 286 -19.51 13.58 -3.10
C MET A 286 -20.45 13.69 -4.31
N TYR A 287 -20.59 12.63 -5.10
CA TYR A 287 -21.54 12.57 -6.22
C TYR A 287 -22.96 12.15 -5.83
N GLY A 288 -23.21 11.82 -4.55
CA GLY A 288 -24.54 11.61 -3.99
C GLY A 288 -24.89 10.17 -3.61
N SER A 289 -23.94 9.22 -3.66
CA SER A 289 -24.15 7.89 -3.09
C SER A 289 -24.35 7.98 -1.58
N CYS A 290 -25.30 7.19 -1.06
CA CYS A 290 -25.53 7.04 0.36
C CYS A 290 -24.60 5.96 0.93
N ILE A 291 -23.41 6.34 1.42
CA ILE A 291 -22.36 5.38 1.78
C ILE A 291 -21.94 5.52 3.24
N ALA A 292 -21.83 4.40 3.96
CA ALA A 292 -21.42 4.38 5.36
C ALA A 292 -20.55 3.15 5.69
N ASN A 293 -19.46 3.39 6.40
CA ASN A 293 -18.66 2.36 7.07
C ASN A 293 -19.25 2.03 8.46
N TYR A 294 -18.86 0.90 9.04
CA TYR A 294 -19.46 0.32 10.25
C TYR A 294 -20.99 0.12 10.17
N ALA A 295 -21.54 0.01 8.97
CA ALA A 295 -22.93 -0.33 8.69
C ALA A 295 -23.00 -1.80 8.25
N LYS A 296 -23.35 -2.69 9.17
CA LYS A 296 -23.35 -4.14 8.95
C LYS A 296 -24.73 -4.63 8.50
N VAL A 297 -24.76 -5.41 7.42
CA VAL A 297 -25.97 -6.15 7.03
C VAL A 297 -26.16 -7.34 7.98
N GLU A 298 -27.27 -7.36 8.71
CA GLU A 298 -27.66 -8.48 9.59
C GLU A 298 -28.52 -9.50 8.84
N ARG A 299 -29.42 -9.02 7.97
CA ARG A 299 -30.38 -9.87 7.27
C ARG A 299 -30.81 -9.26 5.93
N ILE A 300 -31.07 -10.11 4.94
CA ILE A 300 -31.68 -9.71 3.67
C ILE A 300 -33.20 -9.78 3.77
N VAL A 301 -33.87 -8.78 3.21
CA VAL A 301 -35.33 -8.71 3.12
C VAL A 301 -35.75 -9.22 1.74
N PHE A 302 -36.69 -10.17 1.72
CA PHE A 302 -37.23 -10.77 0.49
C PHE A 302 -38.73 -10.45 0.35
N ASP A 303 -39.20 -10.37 -0.89
CA ASP A 303 -40.63 -10.33 -1.20
C ASP A 303 -41.27 -11.72 -1.16
N GLU A 304 -42.57 -11.79 -1.42
CA GLU A 304 -43.33 -13.05 -1.46
C GLU A 304 -42.85 -14.04 -2.54
N LYS A 305 -42.11 -13.55 -3.55
CA LYS A 305 -41.54 -14.37 -4.63
C LYS A 305 -40.10 -14.81 -4.33
N GLY A 306 -39.56 -14.42 -3.17
CA GLY A 306 -38.19 -14.72 -2.77
C GLY A 306 -37.13 -13.81 -3.40
N VAL A 307 -37.53 -12.69 -4.01
CA VAL A 307 -36.61 -11.69 -4.59
C VAL A 307 -36.14 -10.73 -3.51
N ALA A 308 -34.84 -10.43 -3.47
CA ALA A 308 -34.28 -9.50 -2.50
C ALA A 308 -34.73 -8.05 -2.79
N THR A 309 -35.28 -7.38 -1.77
CA THR A 309 -35.85 -6.02 -1.87
C THR A 309 -35.24 -5.03 -0.87
N GLY A 310 -34.25 -5.47 -0.10
CA GLY A 310 -33.55 -4.64 0.87
C GLY A 310 -32.76 -5.45 1.88
N ALA A 311 -32.29 -4.78 2.92
CA ALA A 311 -31.55 -5.39 4.01
C ALA A 311 -31.88 -4.69 5.35
N GLU A 312 -31.73 -5.42 6.45
CA GLU A 312 -31.64 -4.86 7.79
C GLU A 312 -30.18 -4.55 8.11
N VAL A 313 -29.90 -3.30 8.43
CA VAL A 313 -28.55 -2.77 8.63
C VAL A 313 -28.40 -2.26 10.06
N LEU A 314 -27.32 -2.65 10.72
CA LEU A 314 -26.93 -2.22 12.05
C LEU A 314 -25.75 -1.24 11.97
N ASP A 315 -25.87 -0.07 12.59
CA ASP A 315 -24.74 0.83 12.82
C ASP A 315 -23.92 0.32 14.03
N LYS A 316 -22.73 -0.21 13.78
CA LYS A 316 -21.83 -0.77 14.80
C LYS A 316 -21.12 0.30 15.64
N THR A 317 -21.22 1.57 15.27
CA THR A 317 -20.55 2.65 16.01
C THR A 317 -21.27 3.02 17.30
N ASP A 318 -22.58 2.74 17.36
CA ASP A 318 -23.41 2.93 18.55
C ASP A 318 -23.81 1.56 19.13
N PRO A 319 -23.29 1.18 20.32
CA PRO A 319 -23.64 -0.07 20.98
C PRO A 319 -25.14 -0.24 21.28
N ALA A 320 -25.89 0.86 21.35
CA ALA A 320 -27.33 0.85 21.59
C ALA A 320 -28.17 0.84 20.30
N ALA A 321 -27.53 0.94 19.12
CA ALA A 321 -28.24 0.97 17.86
C ALA A 321 -29.01 -0.33 17.61
N LYS A 322 -30.22 -0.18 17.06
CA LYS A 322 -31.03 -1.30 16.57
C LYS A 322 -30.91 -1.38 15.05
N PRO A 323 -31.00 -2.58 14.46
CA PRO A 323 -31.06 -2.71 13.00
C PRO A 323 -32.23 -1.92 12.42
N PHE A 324 -32.01 -1.24 11.30
CA PHE A 324 -33.02 -0.51 10.55
C PHE A 324 -33.09 -1.00 9.10
N ALA A 325 -34.26 -0.82 8.47
CA ALA A 325 -34.49 -1.32 7.12
C ALA A 325 -33.96 -0.35 6.06
N VAL A 326 -33.16 -0.87 5.12
CA VAL A 326 -32.72 -0.19 3.90
C VAL A 326 -33.39 -0.85 2.71
N LYS A 327 -34.23 -0.10 1.98
CA LYS A 327 -34.96 -0.60 0.81
C LYS A 327 -34.15 -0.41 -0.46
N ALA A 328 -34.07 -1.44 -1.30
CA ALA A 328 -33.40 -1.33 -2.59
C ALA A 328 -34.01 -2.26 -3.64
N LYS A 329 -34.09 -1.79 -4.88
CA LYS A 329 -34.59 -2.62 -6.00
C LYS A 329 -33.65 -3.77 -6.33
N LYS A 330 -32.35 -3.56 -6.19
CA LYS A 330 -31.28 -4.54 -6.44
C LYS A 330 -30.20 -4.48 -5.39
N ILE A 331 -29.60 -5.64 -5.12
CA ILE A 331 -28.50 -5.81 -4.17
C ILE A 331 -27.30 -6.38 -4.89
N VAL A 332 -26.13 -5.81 -4.64
CA VAL A 332 -24.84 -6.25 -5.19
C VAL A 332 -23.89 -6.56 -4.04
N TYR A 333 -23.41 -7.80 -3.97
CA TYR A 333 -22.39 -8.20 -3.01
C TYR A 333 -20.99 -7.98 -3.58
N CYS A 334 -20.19 -7.22 -2.83
CA CYS A 334 -18.79 -6.91 -3.12
C CYS A 334 -17.92 -7.29 -1.92
N GLY A 335 -18.15 -8.48 -1.35
CA GLY A 335 -17.51 -8.94 -0.10
C GLY A 335 -16.04 -9.33 -0.21
N GLY A 336 -15.45 -9.33 -1.41
CA GLY A 336 -14.08 -9.79 -1.63
C GLY A 336 -13.90 -11.22 -1.11
N PRO A 337 -12.93 -11.49 -0.21
CA PRO A 337 -12.74 -12.84 0.32
C PRO A 337 -13.93 -13.32 1.19
N PHE A 338 -14.80 -12.42 1.63
CA PHE A 338 -15.98 -12.72 2.44
C PHE A 338 -17.26 -12.90 1.63
N THR A 339 -17.18 -12.94 0.29
CA THR A 339 -18.35 -13.08 -0.60
C THR A 339 -19.18 -14.31 -0.28
N ASP A 340 -18.57 -15.46 0.01
CA ASP A 340 -19.32 -16.67 0.40
C ASP A 340 -20.04 -16.50 1.74
N GLY A 341 -19.47 -15.74 2.69
CA GLY A 341 -20.14 -15.39 3.95
C GLY A 341 -21.38 -14.51 3.73
N LEU A 342 -21.30 -13.54 2.81
CA LEU A 342 -22.47 -12.74 2.42
C LEU A 342 -23.55 -13.59 1.73
N ARG A 343 -23.14 -14.54 0.88
CA ARG A 343 -24.06 -15.48 0.24
C ARG A 343 -24.77 -16.35 1.26
N GLN A 344 -24.09 -16.79 2.32
CA GLN A 344 -24.72 -17.56 3.39
C GLN A 344 -25.83 -16.79 4.11
N LEU A 345 -25.75 -15.46 4.18
CA LEU A 345 -26.82 -14.61 4.75
C LEU A 345 -28.11 -14.65 3.93
N SER A 346 -28.03 -14.87 2.61
CA SER A 346 -29.17 -14.87 1.69
C SER A 346 -29.60 -16.25 1.20
N GLU A 347 -28.69 -17.23 1.16
CA GLU A 347 -28.88 -18.55 0.56
C GLU A 347 -28.93 -19.68 1.61
N GLY A 348 -28.55 -19.39 2.87
CA GLY A 348 -28.37 -20.40 3.92
C GLY A 348 -26.95 -20.96 3.97
N LYS A 349 -26.70 -21.94 4.86
CA LYS A 349 -25.32 -22.42 5.14
C LYS A 349 -24.70 -23.25 4.02
N ASP A 350 -25.53 -23.88 3.18
CA ASP A 350 -25.09 -24.81 2.14
C ASP A 350 -24.86 -24.10 0.80
N VAL A 351 -23.88 -23.19 0.77
CA VAL A 351 -23.48 -22.50 -0.46
C VAL A 351 -22.29 -23.20 -1.10
N LYS A 352 -22.37 -23.43 -2.42
CA LYS A 352 -21.23 -23.86 -3.23
C LYS A 352 -20.13 -22.77 -3.16
N PRO A 353 -18.90 -23.07 -2.69
CA PRO A 353 -17.87 -22.06 -2.53
C PRO A 353 -17.50 -21.37 -3.86
N MET A 354 -17.52 -20.05 -3.86
CA MET A 354 -17.07 -19.20 -4.95
C MET A 354 -15.61 -18.75 -4.75
N VAL A 355 -15.18 -18.61 -3.49
CA VAL A 355 -13.88 -18.02 -3.13
C VAL A 355 -12.89 -19.10 -2.69
N ASN A 356 -11.75 -19.17 -3.38
CA ASN A 356 -10.57 -19.94 -2.98
C ASN A 356 -9.50 -18.98 -2.43
N ALA A 357 -9.64 -18.62 -1.16
CA ALA A 357 -8.79 -17.62 -0.52
C ALA A 357 -7.31 -18.04 -0.47
N SER A 358 -6.42 -17.09 -0.80
CA SER A 358 -4.97 -17.26 -0.63
C SER A 358 -4.36 -16.06 0.07
N GLY A 359 -3.62 -16.30 1.14
CA GLY A 359 -2.97 -15.27 1.91
C GLY A 359 -1.57 -14.92 1.41
N GLY A 360 -1.11 -13.74 1.79
CA GLY A 360 0.21 -13.24 1.46
C GLY A 360 0.74 -12.28 2.51
N THR A 361 1.99 -12.51 2.89
CA THR A 361 2.73 -11.69 3.84
C THR A 361 3.54 -10.63 3.12
N HIS A 362 3.68 -9.47 3.76
CA HIS A 362 4.65 -8.45 3.41
C HIS A 362 5.40 -7.99 4.66
N ILE A 363 6.62 -7.50 4.49
CA ILE A 363 7.42 -6.88 5.53
C ILE A 363 7.86 -5.48 5.09
N VAL A 364 8.02 -4.57 6.05
CA VAL A 364 8.64 -3.26 5.85
C VAL A 364 9.97 -3.21 6.58
N LEU A 365 11.00 -2.83 5.84
CA LEU A 365 12.38 -2.71 6.28
C LEU A 365 12.85 -1.24 6.19
N PRO A 366 13.91 -0.86 6.92
CA PRO A 366 14.55 0.43 6.81
C PRO A 366 14.89 0.85 5.37
N PRO A 367 14.97 2.17 5.10
CA PRO A 367 15.23 2.70 3.76
C PRO A 367 16.60 2.31 3.17
N TYR A 368 17.55 1.80 3.95
CA TYR A 368 18.86 1.43 3.44
C TYR A 368 18.90 0.08 2.70
N TYR A 369 17.80 -0.69 2.70
CA TYR A 369 17.69 -1.96 1.97
C TYR A 369 17.24 -1.78 0.50
N CYS A 370 16.56 -0.69 0.16
CA CYS A 370 16.11 -0.39 -1.21
C CYS A 370 16.29 1.12 -1.50
N PRO A 371 16.82 1.52 -2.67
CA PRO A 371 16.98 2.93 -2.97
C PRO A 371 15.62 3.63 -3.03
N ARG A 372 15.53 4.86 -2.50
CA ARG A 372 14.26 5.60 -2.38
C ARG A 372 13.54 5.92 -3.70
N HIS A 373 14.21 5.74 -4.84
CA HIS A 373 13.71 6.18 -6.15
C HIS A 373 13.55 5.04 -7.16
N ILE A 374 13.98 3.82 -6.83
CA ILE A 374 13.91 2.67 -7.73
C ILE A 374 13.74 1.37 -6.94
N GLY A 375 12.69 0.60 -7.27
CA GLY A 375 12.46 -0.72 -6.71
C GLY A 375 13.24 -1.80 -7.46
N MET A 376 13.18 -3.04 -6.98
CA MET A 376 13.66 -4.21 -7.71
C MET A 376 12.69 -5.38 -7.60
N VAL A 377 12.79 -6.30 -8.55
CA VAL A 377 12.03 -7.54 -8.56
C VAL A 377 12.94 -8.74 -8.77
N ASP A 378 12.82 -9.71 -7.86
CA ASP A 378 13.22 -11.07 -8.13
C ASP A 378 12.09 -11.78 -8.89
N MET A 379 12.40 -12.27 -10.08
CA MET A 379 11.45 -12.97 -10.94
C MET A 379 11.28 -14.44 -10.57
N MET A 380 12.15 -15.00 -9.73
CA MET A 380 12.14 -16.42 -9.40
C MET A 380 12.74 -16.66 -8.01
N THR A 381 11.90 -16.49 -6.98
CA THR A 381 12.24 -16.86 -5.60
C THR A 381 12.50 -18.36 -5.47
N SER A 382 12.96 -18.81 -4.30
CA SER A 382 13.07 -20.26 -4.02
C SER A 382 11.74 -21.02 -4.15
N ARG A 383 10.58 -20.33 -4.05
CA ARG A 383 9.25 -20.90 -4.29
C ARG A 383 8.70 -20.64 -5.70
N GLY A 384 9.49 -20.08 -6.62
CA GLY A 384 9.10 -19.79 -8.01
C GLY A 384 8.13 -18.60 -8.19
N SER A 385 7.96 -17.79 -7.14
CA SER A 385 7.13 -16.58 -7.14
C SER A 385 7.95 -15.35 -7.53
N PHE A 386 7.26 -14.22 -7.72
CA PHE A 386 7.93 -12.92 -7.77
C PHE A 386 8.06 -12.36 -6.37
N LEU A 387 9.18 -11.69 -6.09
CA LEU A 387 9.39 -10.92 -4.86
C LEU A 387 9.82 -9.51 -5.24
N PHE A 388 9.07 -8.53 -4.76
CA PHE A 388 9.36 -7.11 -4.97
C PHE A 388 10.02 -6.51 -3.75
N PHE A 389 10.91 -5.55 -4.00
CA PHE A 389 11.51 -4.65 -3.03
C PHE A 389 11.19 -3.25 -3.54
N LEU A 390 10.28 -2.55 -2.88
CA LEU A 390 9.72 -1.30 -3.38
C LEU A 390 10.03 -0.17 -2.42
N PRO A 391 10.46 0.99 -2.92
CA PRO A 391 10.52 2.19 -2.11
C PRO A 391 9.09 2.68 -1.84
N TRP A 392 8.59 2.46 -0.63
CA TRP A 392 7.21 2.79 -0.27
C TRP A 392 7.18 3.66 0.99
N GLU A 393 6.57 4.86 0.90
CA GLU A 393 6.47 5.85 1.99
C GLU A 393 7.81 6.15 2.71
N GLY A 394 8.91 6.12 1.96
CA GLY A 394 10.25 6.38 2.49
C GLY A 394 10.92 5.17 3.16
N TYR A 395 10.34 3.98 3.06
CA TYR A 395 10.85 2.70 3.58
C TYR A 395 10.96 1.67 2.45
N THR A 396 11.43 0.46 2.80
CA THR A 396 11.55 -0.66 1.87
C THR A 396 10.42 -1.65 2.11
N LEU A 397 9.44 -1.72 1.21
CA LEU A 397 8.40 -2.74 1.21
C LEU A 397 8.89 -4.00 0.49
N VAL A 398 8.85 -5.14 1.17
CA VAL A 398 9.17 -6.44 0.58
C VAL A 398 7.94 -7.35 0.59
N GLY A 399 7.65 -7.95 -0.56
CA GLY A 399 6.62 -8.97 -0.64
C GLY A 399 6.40 -9.53 -2.06
N THR A 400 5.67 -10.62 -2.20
CA THR A 400 4.80 -11.23 -1.18
C THR A 400 4.82 -12.75 -1.27
N THR A 401 4.23 -13.40 -0.27
CA THR A 401 4.03 -14.85 -0.24
C THR A 401 2.65 -15.25 -0.75
N ASP A 402 2.43 -16.56 -0.94
CA ASP A 402 1.19 -17.12 -1.48
C ASP A 402 0.89 -18.46 -0.77
N VAL A 403 -0.01 -18.43 0.21
CA VAL A 403 -0.37 -19.59 1.04
C VAL A 403 -1.87 -19.73 1.12
N LYS A 404 -2.41 -20.91 0.79
CA LYS A 404 -3.85 -21.17 0.89
C LYS A 404 -4.34 -20.93 2.32
N THR A 405 -5.44 -20.20 2.46
CA THR A 405 -5.97 -19.82 3.78
C THR A 405 -7.50 -19.75 3.78
N LYS A 406 -8.10 -19.51 4.95
CA LYS A 406 -9.51 -19.17 5.09
C LYS A 406 -9.68 -17.66 5.21
N PRO A 407 -10.79 -17.08 4.74
CA PRO A 407 -11.09 -15.67 4.97
C PRO A 407 -11.12 -15.35 6.46
N ASP A 408 -10.25 -14.42 6.87
CA ASP A 408 -10.21 -13.81 8.20
C ASP A 408 -9.84 -12.34 8.03
N LEU A 409 -10.54 -11.46 8.74
CA LEU A 409 -10.27 -10.03 8.67
C LEU A 409 -8.95 -9.70 9.37
N HIS A 410 -8.71 -10.37 10.48
CA HIS A 410 -7.61 -10.08 11.39
C HIS A 410 -6.81 -11.34 11.66
N HIS A 411 -5.56 -11.35 11.22
CA HIS A 411 -4.75 -12.55 11.15
C HIS A 411 -3.36 -12.26 11.67
N GLU A 412 -2.86 -13.11 12.58
CA GLU A 412 -1.48 -13.03 13.05
C GLU A 412 -0.50 -13.33 11.92
N VAL A 413 0.56 -12.56 11.80
CA VAL A 413 1.52 -12.77 10.72
C VAL A 413 2.36 -14.00 11.01
N PRO A 414 2.35 -15.04 10.16
CA PRO A 414 3.16 -16.24 10.39
C PRO A 414 4.65 -15.91 10.38
N GLU A 415 5.37 -16.25 11.45
CA GLU A 415 6.79 -15.92 11.61
C GLU A 415 7.68 -16.65 10.60
N ASP A 416 7.28 -17.85 10.17
CA ASP A 416 7.96 -18.61 9.11
C ASP A 416 7.90 -17.90 7.75
N GLU A 417 6.79 -17.21 7.46
CA GLU A 417 6.65 -16.39 6.26
C GLU A 417 7.48 -15.10 6.34
N ILE A 418 7.60 -14.49 7.52
CA ILE A 418 8.52 -13.36 7.76
C ILE A 418 9.97 -13.81 7.53
N GLN A 419 10.36 -14.94 8.13
CA GLN A 419 11.72 -15.47 7.99
C GLN A 419 12.02 -15.88 6.54
N TYR A 420 11.05 -16.43 5.82
CA TYR A 420 11.16 -16.70 4.40
C TYR A 420 11.49 -15.43 3.61
N LEU A 421 10.74 -14.34 3.81
CA LEU A 421 10.98 -13.07 3.12
C LEU A 421 12.36 -12.49 3.46
N ILE A 422 12.79 -12.56 4.72
CA ILE A 422 14.14 -12.17 5.15
C ILE A 422 15.20 -12.95 4.37
N ASN A 423 15.07 -14.28 4.33
CA ASN A 423 16.04 -15.15 3.65
C ASN A 423 16.09 -14.91 2.14
N GLU A 424 14.95 -14.63 1.49
CA GLU A 424 14.94 -14.26 0.06
C GLU A 424 15.59 -12.89 -0.18
N CYS A 425 15.43 -11.94 0.74
CA CYS A 425 16.09 -10.63 0.67
C CYS A 425 17.61 -10.73 0.66
N GLU A 426 18.17 -11.53 1.58
CA GLU A 426 19.61 -11.63 1.77
C GLU A 426 20.35 -12.15 0.53
N LYS A 427 19.69 -12.90 -0.36
CA LYS A 427 20.31 -13.44 -1.59
C LYS A 427 20.81 -12.36 -2.55
N TYR A 428 20.21 -11.18 -2.53
CA TYR A 428 20.50 -10.09 -3.46
C TYR A 428 21.42 -9.03 -2.84
N LEU A 429 21.51 -9.01 -1.52
CA LEU A 429 22.30 -8.02 -0.79
C LEU A 429 23.77 -8.43 -0.74
N SER A 430 24.62 -7.42 -0.58
CA SER A 430 26.04 -7.60 -0.36
C SER A 430 26.30 -8.54 0.82
N PRO A 431 27.30 -9.45 0.77
CA PRO A 431 27.63 -10.33 1.89
C PRO A 431 27.96 -9.61 3.21
N ASN A 432 28.24 -8.31 3.15
CA ASN A 432 28.49 -7.46 4.31
C ASN A 432 27.20 -6.90 4.95
N LEU A 433 26.04 -7.19 4.37
CA LEU A 433 24.74 -6.78 4.86
C LEU A 433 23.94 -8.00 5.29
N GLN A 434 23.25 -7.86 6.41
CA GLN A 434 22.33 -8.86 6.94
C GLN A 434 20.96 -8.22 7.07
N VAL A 435 19.90 -8.98 6.81
CA VAL A 435 18.52 -8.56 7.04
C VAL A 435 18.10 -9.15 8.37
N ARG A 436 18.13 -8.32 9.42
CA ARG A 436 17.90 -8.82 10.78
C ARG A 436 16.40 -8.80 11.05
N ARG A 437 15.90 -9.77 11.83
CA ARG A 437 14.49 -9.78 12.25
C ARG A 437 14.04 -8.50 12.99
N ARG A 438 14.97 -7.84 13.69
CA ARG A 438 14.76 -6.53 14.34
C ARG A 438 14.62 -5.36 13.37
N ASP A 439 15.02 -5.54 12.10
CA ASP A 439 14.86 -4.54 11.06
C ASP A 439 13.48 -4.65 10.39
N VAL A 440 12.70 -5.69 10.68
CA VAL A 440 11.29 -5.74 10.28
C VAL A 440 10.51 -4.77 11.15
N MET A 441 10.28 -3.57 10.63
CA MET A 441 9.59 -2.48 11.34
C MET A 441 8.09 -2.76 11.46
N SER A 442 7.53 -3.44 10.47
CA SER A 442 6.17 -3.96 10.48
C SER A 442 6.07 -5.12 9.48
N ALA A 443 5.14 -6.03 9.72
CA ALA A 443 4.71 -7.06 8.79
C ALA A 443 3.20 -7.22 8.88
N TRP A 444 2.54 -7.59 7.79
CA TRP A 444 1.09 -7.85 7.78
C TRP A 444 0.74 -9.02 6.87
N TYR A 445 -0.48 -9.55 7.05
CA TYR A 445 -1.04 -10.65 6.27
C TYR A 445 -2.33 -10.24 5.56
N GLY A 446 -2.35 -10.30 4.23
CA GLY A 446 -3.51 -9.99 3.39
C GLY A 446 -4.09 -11.21 2.69
N ILE A 447 -5.41 -11.23 2.45
CA ILE A 447 -6.10 -12.37 1.82
C ILE A 447 -6.60 -11.99 0.43
N ARG A 448 -6.24 -12.77 -0.58
CA ARG A 448 -6.64 -12.58 -1.98
C ARG A 448 -7.93 -13.36 -2.26
N PRO A 449 -8.97 -12.71 -2.83
CA PRO A 449 -10.17 -13.41 -3.26
C PRO A 449 -9.94 -14.02 -4.65
N LEU A 450 -9.38 -15.23 -4.74
CA LEU A 450 -9.37 -15.94 -6.03
C LEU A 450 -10.74 -16.58 -6.22
N CYS A 451 -11.40 -16.33 -7.36
CA CYS A 451 -12.80 -16.70 -7.54
C CYS A 451 -13.02 -17.58 -8.78
N GLY A 452 -14.06 -18.41 -8.72
CA GLY A 452 -14.65 -19.10 -9.86
C GLY A 452 -16.16 -18.90 -9.88
N ASP A 453 -16.81 -19.01 -11.02
CA ASP A 453 -18.27 -18.83 -11.10
C ASP A 453 -19.00 -20.01 -10.44
N PRO A 454 -19.83 -19.77 -9.39
CA PRO A 454 -20.58 -20.83 -8.74
C PRO A 454 -21.58 -21.52 -9.69
N ASN A 455 -22.04 -20.81 -10.72
CA ASN A 455 -23.03 -21.29 -11.70
C ASN A 455 -22.42 -22.06 -12.88
N ALA A 456 -21.09 -22.10 -13.02
CA ALA A 456 -20.43 -22.82 -14.11
C ALA A 456 -20.42 -24.35 -13.90
N GLN A 457 -20.51 -25.10 -15.00
CA GLN A 457 -20.47 -26.57 -15.02
C GLN A 457 -19.08 -27.13 -14.67
N ASP A 458 -18.00 -26.48 -15.11
CA ASP A 458 -16.62 -26.82 -14.78
C ASP A 458 -15.97 -25.73 -13.90
N GLN A 459 -15.51 -26.08 -12.71
CA GLN A 459 -14.78 -25.17 -11.79
C GLN A 459 -13.27 -25.06 -12.10
N SER A 460 -12.84 -25.35 -13.33
CA SER A 460 -11.43 -25.53 -13.63
C SER A 460 -10.64 -24.20 -13.66
N SER A 461 -9.65 -24.13 -12.76
CA SER A 461 -8.72 -23.03 -12.49
C SER A 461 -9.36 -21.71 -12.04
N ALA A 462 -9.20 -21.38 -10.75
CA ALA A 462 -9.52 -20.06 -10.23
C ALA A 462 -8.81 -18.99 -11.08
N SER A 463 -9.58 -18.19 -11.82
CA SER A 463 -9.05 -17.13 -12.67
C SER A 463 -8.57 -15.98 -11.78
N ARG A 464 -7.52 -15.27 -12.22
CA ARG A 464 -7.11 -13.99 -11.63
C ARG A 464 -7.87 -12.79 -12.22
N ASP A 465 -8.88 -13.08 -13.02
CA ASP A 465 -9.87 -12.12 -13.46
C ASP A 465 -11.01 -12.00 -12.43
N HIS A 466 -11.86 -10.98 -12.56
CA HIS A 466 -13.08 -10.91 -11.76
C HIS A 466 -14.19 -11.78 -12.33
N VAL A 467 -15.13 -12.12 -11.46
CA VAL A 467 -16.33 -12.85 -11.81
C VAL A 467 -17.52 -12.01 -11.38
N VAL A 468 -18.41 -11.75 -12.34
CA VAL A 468 -19.75 -11.22 -12.07
C VAL A 468 -20.74 -12.36 -12.24
N SER A 469 -21.41 -12.74 -11.16
CA SER A 469 -22.41 -13.81 -11.16
C SER A 469 -23.67 -13.33 -10.44
N HIS A 470 -24.74 -14.13 -10.44
CA HIS A 470 -25.98 -13.78 -9.76
C HIS A 470 -26.70 -15.02 -9.26
N HIS A 471 -27.54 -14.83 -8.26
CA HIS A 471 -28.44 -15.87 -7.80
C HIS A 471 -29.73 -15.88 -8.65
N PRO A 472 -30.15 -17.03 -9.20
CA PRO A 472 -31.26 -17.10 -10.15
C PRO A 472 -32.62 -16.71 -9.56
N THR A 473 -32.87 -17.07 -8.29
CA THR A 473 -34.16 -16.80 -7.63
C THR A 473 -34.20 -15.43 -6.96
N ASN A 474 -33.29 -15.17 -6.00
CA ASN A 474 -33.33 -13.93 -5.23
C ASN A 474 -32.81 -12.68 -5.98
N GLY A 475 -32.12 -12.84 -7.11
CA GLY A 475 -31.67 -11.75 -7.97
C GLY A 475 -30.47 -10.95 -7.46
N ILE A 476 -29.81 -11.37 -6.38
CA ILE A 476 -28.59 -10.72 -5.88
C ILE A 476 -27.43 -10.96 -6.85
N THR A 477 -26.70 -9.90 -7.19
CA THR A 477 -25.49 -9.98 -8.03
C THR A 477 -24.24 -10.04 -7.16
N PHE A 478 -23.25 -10.85 -7.56
CA PHE A 478 -21.99 -11.04 -6.89
C PHE A 478 -20.87 -10.50 -7.77
N VAL A 479 -20.05 -9.59 -7.24
CA VAL A 479 -18.83 -9.10 -7.91
C VAL A 479 -17.64 -9.41 -7.01
N SER A 480 -16.84 -10.39 -7.40
CA SER A 480 -15.68 -10.83 -6.63
C SER A 480 -14.53 -11.28 -7.54
N GLY A 481 -13.34 -11.39 -6.99
CA GLY A 481 -12.14 -11.69 -7.77
C GLY A 481 -11.38 -10.43 -8.20
N GLY A 482 -10.69 -10.54 -9.33
CA GLY A 482 -9.97 -9.44 -9.97
C GLY A 482 -8.77 -8.91 -9.18
N LYS A 483 -8.35 -7.69 -9.51
CA LYS A 483 -7.13 -7.05 -8.99
C LYS A 483 -7.43 -5.64 -8.53
N TRP A 484 -6.57 -5.10 -7.68
CA TRP A 484 -6.66 -3.70 -7.29
C TRP A 484 -6.60 -2.79 -8.54
N THR A 485 -5.68 -3.06 -9.49
CA THR A 485 -5.56 -2.32 -10.75
C THR A 485 -6.87 -2.22 -11.55
N THR A 486 -7.74 -3.23 -11.50
CA THR A 486 -8.95 -3.31 -12.33
C THR A 486 -10.24 -2.95 -11.56
N TRP A 487 -10.14 -2.30 -10.39
CA TRP A 487 -11.31 -1.98 -9.55
C TRP A 487 -12.45 -1.28 -10.30
N ARG A 488 -12.12 -0.36 -11.22
CA ARG A 488 -13.11 0.43 -11.97
C ARG A 488 -13.76 -0.40 -13.09
N GLU A 489 -12.98 -1.23 -13.78
CA GLU A 489 -13.50 -2.19 -14.76
C GLU A 489 -14.43 -3.21 -14.09
N MET A 490 -14.05 -3.74 -12.92
CA MET A 490 -14.92 -4.61 -12.12
C MET A 490 -16.25 -3.93 -11.76
N ALA A 491 -16.20 -2.63 -11.42
CA ALA A 491 -17.38 -1.86 -11.09
C ALA A 491 -18.28 -1.61 -12.30
N GLU A 492 -17.69 -1.26 -13.45
CA GLU A 492 -18.38 -1.07 -14.72
C GLU A 492 -19.10 -2.35 -15.15
N ASP A 493 -18.40 -3.48 -15.19
CA ASP A 493 -18.97 -4.78 -15.55
C ASP A 493 -20.06 -5.22 -14.56
N GLY A 494 -19.84 -4.99 -13.27
CA GLY A 494 -20.82 -5.30 -12.22
C GLY A 494 -22.13 -4.54 -12.41
N VAL A 495 -22.05 -3.23 -12.69
CA VAL A 495 -23.22 -2.39 -12.94
C VAL A 495 -23.86 -2.73 -14.29
N ASP A 496 -23.08 -2.97 -15.34
CA ASP A 496 -23.58 -3.36 -16.66
C ASP A 496 -24.42 -4.64 -16.58
N GLN A 497 -23.93 -5.67 -15.88
CA GLN A 497 -24.64 -6.92 -15.69
C GLN A 497 -25.95 -6.74 -14.89
N VAL A 498 -25.99 -5.83 -13.92
CA VAL A 498 -27.25 -5.47 -13.22
C VAL A 498 -28.22 -4.80 -14.20
N LEU A 499 -27.75 -3.85 -15.00
CA LEU A 499 -28.61 -3.10 -15.94
C LEU A 499 -29.13 -3.97 -17.09
N GLU A 500 -28.33 -4.91 -17.60
CA GLU A 500 -28.76 -5.84 -18.65
C GLU A 500 -29.93 -6.72 -18.20
N ARG A 501 -29.96 -7.13 -16.93
CA ARG A 501 -31.04 -7.93 -16.34
C ARG A 501 -32.24 -7.09 -15.92
N HIS A 502 -32.09 -5.77 -15.80
CA HIS A 502 -33.12 -4.87 -15.29
C HIS A 502 -33.35 -3.68 -16.22
N PRO A 503 -34.17 -3.86 -17.29
CA PRO A 503 -34.42 -2.84 -18.31
C PRO A 503 -35.01 -1.54 -17.77
N ASP A 504 -35.73 -1.59 -16.64
CA ASP A 504 -36.25 -0.43 -15.93
C ASP A 504 -35.12 0.46 -15.39
N LEU A 505 -34.10 -0.13 -14.77
CA LEU A 505 -32.90 0.58 -14.33
C LEU A 505 -32.05 1.02 -15.52
N LYS A 506 -31.95 0.21 -16.57
CA LYS A 506 -31.20 0.53 -17.81
C LYS A 506 -31.73 1.77 -18.51
N LYS A 507 -33.05 1.99 -18.51
CA LYS A 507 -33.67 3.20 -19.07
C LYS A 507 -33.32 4.47 -18.28
N LYS A 508 -33.06 4.33 -16.98
CA LYS A 508 -32.66 5.44 -16.10
C LYS A 508 -31.16 5.73 -16.17
N ALA A 509 -30.35 4.68 -16.31
CA ALA A 509 -28.90 4.78 -16.30
C ALA A 509 -28.35 5.42 -17.59
N GLY A 510 -27.47 6.42 -17.43
CA GLY A 510 -26.64 6.94 -18.50
C GLY A 510 -25.42 6.05 -18.81
N PRO A 511 -24.58 6.44 -19.79
CA PRO A 511 -23.33 5.75 -20.06
C PRO A 511 -22.33 5.90 -18.89
N SER A 512 -21.39 4.95 -18.80
CA SER A 512 -20.23 5.03 -17.90
C SER A 512 -19.44 6.33 -18.11
N LYS A 513 -19.07 6.98 -17.01
CA LYS A 513 -18.25 8.20 -16.99
C LYS A 513 -17.05 8.07 -16.05
N THR A 514 -16.79 6.89 -15.50
CA THR A 514 -15.74 6.71 -14.47
C THR A 514 -14.33 6.94 -15.02
N LEU A 515 -14.04 6.53 -16.26
CA LEU A 515 -12.74 6.83 -16.93
C LEU A 515 -12.45 8.31 -17.11
N GLU A 516 -13.47 9.15 -16.96
CA GLU A 516 -13.44 10.59 -17.17
C GLU A 516 -13.52 11.38 -15.87
N THR A 517 -13.74 10.70 -14.75
CA THR A 517 -14.01 11.31 -13.45
C THR A 517 -12.78 11.14 -12.56
N PRO A 518 -12.10 12.23 -12.17
CA PRO A 518 -11.03 12.15 -11.17
C PRO A 518 -11.62 11.84 -9.79
N LEU A 519 -10.80 11.24 -8.94
CA LEU A 519 -11.11 11.02 -7.53
C LEU A 519 -10.87 12.29 -6.72
N LEU A 520 -11.54 12.35 -5.57
CA LEU A 520 -11.38 13.38 -4.54
C LEU A 520 -9.89 13.66 -4.25
N GLY A 521 -9.53 14.94 -4.15
CA GLY A 521 -8.16 15.43 -3.99
C GLY A 521 -7.52 15.92 -5.30
N THR A 522 -8.20 15.82 -6.44
CA THR A 522 -7.66 16.24 -7.75
C THR A 522 -8.32 17.52 -8.28
N GLY A 523 -9.61 17.71 -8.01
CA GLY A 523 -10.39 18.82 -8.54
C GLY A 523 -10.09 20.15 -7.86
N LYS A 524 -10.78 21.19 -8.30
CA LYS A 524 -10.68 22.55 -7.76
C LYS A 524 -11.32 22.66 -6.38
N THR A 525 -10.67 23.42 -5.53
CA THR A 525 -11.21 23.88 -4.24
C THR A 525 -11.16 25.41 -4.18
N SER A 526 -11.77 26.01 -3.16
CA SER A 526 -11.62 27.45 -2.90
C SER A 526 -10.16 27.84 -2.64
N GLU A 527 -9.41 26.94 -2.01
CA GLU A 527 -8.01 27.12 -1.66
C GLU A 527 -7.07 27.00 -2.87
N PHE A 528 -7.42 26.12 -3.81
CA PHE A 528 -6.68 25.84 -5.04
C PHE A 528 -7.62 25.85 -6.26
N PRO A 529 -8.00 27.03 -6.78
CA PRO A 529 -8.92 27.17 -7.90
C PRO A 529 -8.36 26.62 -9.24
N GLU A 530 -7.07 26.37 -9.32
CA GLU A 530 -6.40 25.71 -10.44
C GLU A 530 -6.57 24.18 -10.43
N GLY A 531 -7.01 23.59 -9.31
CA GLY A 531 -7.02 22.15 -9.10
C GLY A 531 -5.62 21.59 -8.84
N TYR A 532 -5.46 20.27 -8.93
CA TYR A 532 -4.14 19.66 -8.73
C TYR A 532 -3.13 20.06 -9.81
N HIS A 533 -1.88 20.32 -9.39
CA HIS A 533 -0.74 20.50 -10.27
C HIS A 533 0.58 20.11 -9.57
N GLU A 534 1.65 19.88 -10.33
CA GLU A 534 2.93 19.34 -9.82
C GLU A 534 3.59 20.20 -8.74
N ASN A 535 3.35 21.51 -8.74
CA ASN A 535 3.90 22.46 -7.77
C ASN A 535 2.99 22.66 -6.54
N LEU A 536 1.92 21.88 -6.38
CA LEU A 536 0.95 22.07 -5.30
C LEU A 536 1.60 21.95 -3.90
N ALA A 537 2.54 21.03 -3.71
CA ALA A 537 3.27 20.91 -2.44
C ALA A 537 4.10 22.16 -2.12
N VAL A 538 4.74 22.76 -3.13
CA VAL A 538 5.48 24.02 -2.99
C VAL A 538 4.50 25.15 -2.63
N ARG A 539 3.36 25.22 -3.30
CA ARG A 539 2.30 26.23 -3.03
C ARG A 539 1.77 26.10 -1.61
N LEU A 540 1.49 24.88 -1.16
CA LEU A 540 1.01 24.60 0.19
C LEU A 540 2.06 25.04 1.23
N SER A 541 3.33 24.66 1.04
CA SER A 541 4.44 25.06 1.90
C SER A 541 4.59 26.59 1.98
N GLN A 542 4.56 27.29 0.85
CA GLN A 542 4.68 28.75 0.81
C GLN A 542 3.48 29.48 1.42
N LYS A 543 2.26 28.95 1.24
CA LYS A 543 1.03 29.60 1.73
C LYS A 543 0.83 29.42 3.23
N TYR A 544 1.12 28.23 3.74
CA TYR A 544 0.88 27.86 5.15
C TYR A 544 2.15 27.88 6.00
N ASP A 545 3.30 28.18 5.40
CA ASP A 545 4.62 28.13 6.04
C ASP A 545 4.91 26.77 6.69
N VAL A 546 4.41 25.69 6.09
CA VAL A 546 4.63 24.32 6.58
C VAL A 546 5.89 23.73 5.94
N ALA A 547 6.62 22.92 6.70
CA ALA A 547 7.81 22.24 6.22
C ALA A 547 7.53 21.41 4.95
N PHE A 548 8.47 21.41 4.00
CA PHE A 548 8.24 20.85 2.68
C PHE A 548 8.00 19.33 2.68
N ASP A 549 8.61 18.59 3.60
CA ASP A 549 8.36 17.14 3.80
C ASP A 549 6.89 16.87 4.16
N VAL A 550 6.33 17.68 5.07
CA VAL A 550 4.92 17.61 5.47
C VAL A 550 4.02 18.07 4.31
N ALA A 551 4.38 19.14 3.61
CA ALA A 551 3.60 19.60 2.46
C ALA A 551 3.51 18.53 1.36
N GLN A 552 4.63 17.86 1.07
CA GLN A 552 4.69 16.78 0.11
C GLN A 552 3.88 15.56 0.57
N HIS A 553 3.94 15.20 1.85
CA HIS A 553 3.12 14.14 2.44
C HIS A 553 1.62 14.44 2.30
N LEU A 554 1.19 15.64 2.70
CA LEU A 554 -0.22 16.04 2.65
C LEU A 554 -0.73 16.08 1.20
N VAL A 555 0.02 16.67 0.28
CA VAL A 555 -0.39 16.68 -1.15
C VAL A 555 -0.45 15.28 -1.73
N ARG A 556 0.46 14.38 -1.36
CA ARG A 556 0.42 12.98 -1.83
C ARG A 556 -0.78 12.18 -1.33
N ASN A 557 -1.33 12.53 -0.17
CA ASN A 557 -2.45 11.79 0.42
C ASN A 557 -3.81 12.47 0.21
N TYR A 558 -3.83 13.80 0.15
CA TYR A 558 -5.06 14.61 0.15
C TYR A 558 -5.17 15.51 -1.09
N GLY A 559 -4.10 15.68 -1.86
CA GLY A 559 -4.08 16.53 -3.04
C GLY A 559 -4.54 17.96 -2.75
N THR A 560 -5.56 18.45 -3.46
CA THR A 560 -6.13 19.79 -3.25
C THR A 560 -6.86 19.96 -1.91
N ARG A 561 -7.16 18.87 -1.21
CA ARG A 561 -7.71 18.88 0.16
C ARG A 561 -6.65 19.01 1.25
N ALA A 562 -5.37 19.06 0.89
CA ALA A 562 -4.29 19.23 1.87
C ALA A 562 -4.41 20.51 2.71
N ALA A 563 -5.00 21.58 2.16
CA ALA A 563 -5.31 22.79 2.90
C ALA A 563 -6.41 22.57 3.96
N ASP A 564 -7.43 21.77 3.64
CA ASP A 564 -8.52 21.41 4.56
C ASP A 564 -7.99 20.59 5.76
N VAL A 565 -6.90 19.83 5.58
CA VAL A 565 -6.22 19.15 6.68
C VAL A 565 -5.55 20.17 7.60
N LEU A 566 -4.79 21.11 7.05
CA LEU A 566 -4.08 22.13 7.85
C LEU A 566 -5.03 23.05 8.61
N SER A 567 -6.25 23.28 8.08
CA SER A 567 -7.27 24.09 8.75
C SER A 567 -7.94 23.39 9.94
N CYS A 568 -7.69 22.08 10.15
CA CYS A 568 -8.16 21.35 11.33
C CYS A 568 -7.34 21.63 12.60
N VAL A 569 -6.31 22.47 12.54
CA VAL A 569 -5.49 22.88 13.69
C VAL A 569 -5.79 24.35 13.99
N GLU A 570 -6.02 24.66 15.27
CA GLU A 570 -6.20 26.05 15.68
C GLU A 570 -4.89 26.83 15.54
N GLU A 571 -4.96 28.10 15.15
CA GLU A 571 -3.77 28.96 15.03
C GLU A 571 -3.00 29.06 16.35
N SER A 572 -3.69 28.95 17.49
CA SER A 572 -3.11 28.90 18.84
C SER A 572 -2.15 27.72 19.07
N GLN A 573 -2.35 26.61 18.35
CA GLN A 573 -1.56 25.39 18.45
C GLN A 573 -0.36 25.40 17.49
N VAL A 574 -0.36 26.30 16.51
CA VAL A 574 0.73 26.45 15.54
C VAL A 574 1.80 27.37 16.12
N LYS A 575 2.96 26.81 16.43
CA LYS A 575 4.07 27.56 17.06
C LYS A 575 5.03 28.07 16.00
N GLY A 576 5.73 29.19 16.28
CA GLY A 576 6.90 29.56 15.49
C GLY A 576 7.99 28.49 15.64
N SER A 577 8.66 28.09 14.55
CA SER A 577 9.83 27.23 14.68
C SER A 577 10.96 27.96 15.40
N ARG A 578 11.73 27.21 16.21
CA ARG A 578 12.99 27.69 16.80
C ARG A 578 13.99 28.19 15.75
N SER A 579 13.93 27.67 14.52
CA SER A 579 14.77 28.13 13.40
C SER A 579 14.23 29.36 12.68
N GLY A 580 12.96 29.75 12.93
CA GLY A 580 12.28 30.81 12.19
C GLY A 580 11.99 30.50 10.71
N LEU A 581 12.25 29.27 10.25
CA LEU A 581 12.11 28.89 8.83
C LEU A 581 10.70 28.46 8.41
N TYR A 582 9.98 27.77 9.32
CA TYR A 582 8.65 27.21 9.07
C TYR A 582 7.80 27.32 10.34
N LYS A 583 6.49 27.27 10.22
CA LYS A 583 5.56 27.04 11.34
C LYS A 583 5.65 25.58 11.81
N HIS A 584 5.58 25.40 13.12
CA HIS A 584 5.56 24.10 13.78
C HIS A 584 4.12 23.62 14.00
N TYR A 585 3.66 22.74 13.12
CA TYR A 585 2.40 22.02 13.28
C TYR A 585 2.59 20.82 14.21
N PRO A 586 1.68 20.55 15.15
CA PRO A 586 1.77 19.38 16.04
C PRO A 586 1.84 18.07 15.25
N ARG A 587 2.91 17.29 15.49
CA ARG A 587 3.11 15.97 14.88
C ARG A 587 2.57 14.88 15.79
N LEU A 588 2.05 13.80 15.20
CA LEU A 588 1.57 12.64 15.98
C LEU A 588 2.70 11.89 16.70
N TYR A 589 3.94 11.98 16.19
CA TYR A 589 5.09 11.28 16.75
C TYR A 589 6.27 12.24 16.95
N GLU A 590 6.61 12.51 18.22
CA GLU A 590 7.73 13.37 18.65
C GLU A 590 8.68 12.62 19.60
N GLY A 591 9.05 11.37 19.28
CA GLY A 591 9.94 10.55 20.13
C GLY A 591 11.39 11.07 20.21
N ALA A 592 12.10 10.74 21.31
CA ALA A 592 13.48 11.16 21.60
C ALA A 592 14.53 10.80 20.52
N ALA A 593 14.22 9.83 19.65
CA ALA A 593 14.92 9.58 18.40
C ALA A 593 14.27 10.38 17.24
N ALA A 594 14.20 11.70 17.38
CA ALA A 594 13.66 12.64 16.39
C ALA A 594 14.42 12.63 15.04
N THR A 595 15.38 11.72 14.86
CA THR A 595 16.06 11.43 13.60
C THR A 595 15.19 10.65 12.60
N THR A 596 14.09 10.02 13.01
CA THR A 596 13.08 9.45 12.11
C THR A 596 11.74 10.17 12.25
N GLY A 597 11.63 11.37 11.67
CA GLY A 597 10.42 12.18 11.70
C GLY A 597 9.38 11.68 10.71
N TYR A 598 8.36 10.95 11.19
CA TYR A 598 7.17 10.71 10.38
C TYR A 598 6.46 12.05 10.10
N PRO A 599 5.95 12.28 8.88
CA PRO A 599 5.34 13.57 8.52
C PRO A 599 3.88 13.71 9.00
N TYR A 600 3.41 12.81 9.87
CA TYR A 600 2.00 12.75 10.26
C TYR A 600 1.64 13.83 11.29
N LEU A 601 0.54 14.55 11.04
CA LEU A 601 0.04 15.62 11.89
C LEU A 601 -1.15 15.17 12.74
N GLU A 602 -1.32 15.80 13.91
CA GLU A 602 -2.56 15.66 14.69
C GLU A 602 -3.80 16.12 13.89
N ALA A 603 -3.59 17.10 13.01
CA ALA A 603 -4.56 17.59 12.04
C ALA A 603 -5.19 16.48 11.18
N GLU A 604 -4.40 15.49 10.78
CA GLU A 604 -4.86 14.38 9.94
C GLU A 604 -5.86 13.49 10.70
N VAL A 605 -5.74 13.37 12.03
CA VAL A 605 -6.69 12.62 12.85
C VAL A 605 -8.05 13.32 12.83
N ARG A 606 -8.05 14.64 13.07
CA ARG A 606 -9.27 15.46 13.06
C ARG A 606 -9.94 15.43 11.69
N TYR A 607 -9.16 15.62 10.63
CA TYR A 607 -9.66 15.54 9.26
C TYR A 607 -10.23 14.14 8.95
N ALA A 608 -9.53 13.08 9.34
CA ALA A 608 -9.98 11.71 9.13
C ALA A 608 -11.33 11.42 9.79
N VAL A 609 -11.55 11.90 11.01
CA VAL A 609 -12.83 11.76 11.73
C VAL A 609 -13.93 12.56 11.03
N ASN A 610 -13.66 13.84 10.75
CA ASN A 610 -14.68 14.77 10.30
C ASN A 610 -15.06 14.60 8.82
N GLN A 611 -14.11 14.21 7.97
CA GLN A 611 -14.25 14.22 6.51
C GLN A 611 -14.03 12.85 5.86
N GLU A 612 -13.39 11.90 6.54
CA GLU A 612 -13.06 10.57 5.98
C GLU A 612 -13.68 9.40 6.74
N TYR A 613 -14.66 9.69 7.60
CA TYR A 613 -15.47 8.75 8.36
C TYR A 613 -14.65 7.79 9.25
N ALA A 614 -13.49 8.21 9.75
CA ALA A 614 -12.76 7.40 10.72
C ALA A 614 -13.53 7.33 12.05
N MET A 615 -13.84 6.12 12.50
CA MET A 615 -14.63 5.85 13.71
C MET A 615 -13.82 5.13 14.79
N THR A 616 -12.67 4.55 14.45
CA THR A 616 -11.77 3.88 15.42
C THR A 616 -10.32 4.34 15.29
N PRO A 617 -9.50 4.25 16.36
CA PRO A 617 -8.08 4.61 16.29
C PRO A 617 -7.29 3.76 15.27
N ALA A 618 -7.73 2.51 15.04
CA ALA A 618 -7.15 1.63 14.03
C ALA A 618 -7.39 2.16 12.60
N ASP A 619 -8.51 2.86 12.32
CA ASP A 619 -8.77 3.50 11.03
C ASP A 619 -7.67 4.51 10.70
N VAL A 620 -7.33 5.33 11.70
CA VAL A 620 -6.35 6.41 11.58
C VAL A 620 -4.94 5.84 11.42
N LEU A 621 -4.51 4.98 12.35
CA LEU A 621 -3.14 4.44 12.40
C LEU A 621 -2.84 3.45 11.27
N SER A 622 -3.82 2.62 10.91
CA SER A 622 -3.62 1.60 9.88
C SER A 622 -3.96 2.11 8.49
N ARG A 623 -5.06 2.84 8.27
CA ARG A 623 -5.58 3.13 6.92
C ARG A 623 -5.39 4.57 6.45
N ARG A 624 -5.53 5.58 7.32
CA ARG A 624 -5.34 6.99 6.94
C ARG A 624 -3.86 7.38 6.89
N THR A 625 -3.13 7.17 7.98
CA THR A 625 -1.69 7.50 8.07
C THR A 625 -0.78 6.39 7.52
N ARG A 626 -1.23 5.13 7.58
CA ARG A 626 -0.44 3.92 7.29
C ARG A 626 0.71 3.67 8.26
N LEU A 627 0.78 4.40 9.38
CA LEU A 627 1.88 4.27 10.36
C LEU A 627 2.01 2.82 10.88
N ALA A 628 0.91 2.10 11.09
CA ALA A 628 0.96 0.69 11.50
C ALA A 628 1.62 -0.23 10.45
N PHE A 629 1.49 0.08 9.16
CA PHE A 629 2.15 -0.66 8.07
C PHE A 629 3.63 -0.30 7.94
N LEU A 630 4.04 0.92 8.33
CA LEU A 630 5.43 1.34 8.26
C LEU A 630 6.22 0.93 9.50
N ASN A 631 5.62 1.08 10.68
CA ASN A 631 6.25 0.80 11.96
C ASN A 631 5.20 0.56 13.04
N SER A 632 5.02 -0.70 13.42
CA SER A 632 4.00 -1.08 14.40
C SER A 632 4.29 -0.55 15.80
N THR A 633 5.57 -0.35 16.16
CA THR A 633 5.96 0.21 17.46
C THR A 633 5.62 1.70 17.52
N ALA A 634 5.97 2.46 16.47
CA ALA A 634 5.62 3.88 16.41
C ALA A 634 4.09 4.08 16.40
N ALA A 635 3.33 3.22 15.70
CA ALA A 635 1.87 3.27 15.72
C ALA A 635 1.28 3.10 17.13
N ARG A 636 1.79 2.13 17.91
CA ARG A 636 1.36 1.89 19.30
C ARG A 636 1.74 3.05 20.23
N LEU A 637 2.90 3.67 20.03
CA LEU A 637 3.31 4.86 20.78
C LEU A 637 2.41 6.08 20.49
N CYS A 638 1.89 6.19 19.27
CA CYS A 638 0.93 7.24 18.90
C CYS A 638 -0.50 6.96 19.38
N LEU A 639 -0.82 5.71 19.73
CA LEU A 639 -2.20 5.29 20.01
C LEU A 639 -2.88 6.12 21.11
N PRO A 640 -2.27 6.40 22.28
CA PRO A 640 -2.91 7.20 23.31
C PRO A 640 -3.31 8.59 22.82
N ARG A 641 -2.42 9.25 22.06
CA ARG A 641 -2.69 10.60 21.52
C ARG A 641 -3.79 10.59 20.45
N VAL A 642 -3.82 9.56 19.61
CA VAL A 642 -4.90 9.39 18.61
C VAL A 642 -6.24 9.19 19.32
N VAL A 643 -6.30 8.36 20.36
CA VAL A 643 -7.51 8.13 21.15
C VAL A 643 -8.01 9.42 21.79
N GLU A 644 -7.10 10.21 22.37
CA GLU A 644 -7.44 11.51 22.98
C GLU A 644 -8.10 12.47 21.97
N ILE A 645 -7.48 12.65 20.79
CA ILE A 645 -8.02 13.53 19.74
C ILE A 645 -9.37 12.99 19.22
N MET A 646 -9.50 11.68 19.03
CA MET A 646 -10.76 11.08 18.58
C MET A 646 -11.86 11.20 19.63
N ALA A 647 -11.53 11.03 20.92
CA ALA A 647 -12.47 11.21 22.01
C ALA A 647 -13.04 12.64 22.05
N GLU A 648 -12.18 13.63 21.81
CA GLU A 648 -12.60 15.04 21.67
C GLU A 648 -13.54 15.23 20.46
N CYS A 649 -13.16 14.73 19.28
CA CYS A 649 -13.96 14.92 18.07
C CYS A 649 -15.31 14.17 18.08
N LEU A 650 -15.35 12.98 18.69
CA LEU A 650 -16.53 12.09 18.71
C LEU A 650 -17.33 12.17 20.01
N GLY A 651 -16.87 12.95 21.00
CA GLY A 651 -17.53 13.09 22.29
C GLY A 651 -17.54 11.79 23.12
N TRP A 652 -16.45 11.03 23.09
CA TRP A 652 -16.35 9.80 23.87
C TRP A 652 -16.22 10.08 25.37
N SER A 653 -16.85 9.24 26.19
CA SER A 653 -16.54 9.19 27.62
C SER A 653 -15.19 8.54 27.88
N ASP A 654 -14.59 8.77 29.05
CA ASP A 654 -13.33 8.12 29.45
C ASP A 654 -13.40 6.60 29.34
N ALA A 655 -14.54 6.01 29.71
CA ALA A 655 -14.78 4.57 29.59
C ALA A 655 -14.75 4.09 28.14
N ARG A 656 -15.38 4.85 27.23
CA ARG A 656 -15.35 4.53 25.79
C ARG A 656 -13.96 4.73 25.20
N ALA A 657 -13.26 5.79 25.57
CA ALA A 657 -11.89 6.02 25.13
C ALA A 657 -10.95 4.88 25.54
N LEU A 658 -11.09 4.37 26.77
CA LEU A 658 -10.33 3.20 27.24
C LEU A 658 -10.68 1.93 26.45
N GLU A 659 -11.97 1.68 26.20
CA GLU A 659 -12.42 0.53 25.39
C GLU A 659 -11.85 0.58 23.96
N GLU A 660 -11.88 1.75 23.32
CA GLU A 660 -11.33 1.95 21.98
C GLU A 660 -9.79 1.82 21.96
N HIS A 661 -9.11 2.28 23.01
CA HIS A 661 -7.68 2.08 23.17
C HIS A 661 -7.33 0.59 23.26
N GLU A 662 -7.98 -0.16 24.15
CA GLU A 662 -7.74 -1.60 24.32
C GLU A 662 -8.04 -2.39 23.05
N ARG A 663 -9.16 -2.09 22.38
CA ARG A 663 -9.53 -2.74 21.12
C ARG A 663 -8.52 -2.44 20.01
N ALA A 664 -8.11 -1.18 19.86
CA ALA A 664 -7.12 -0.79 18.86
C ALA A 664 -5.75 -1.43 19.14
N GLU A 665 -5.33 -1.50 20.40
CA GLU A 665 -4.07 -2.14 20.79
C GLU A 665 -4.08 -3.63 20.44
N GLN A 666 -5.19 -4.34 20.71
CA GLN A 666 -5.34 -5.75 20.34
C GLN A 666 -5.26 -5.96 18.82
N ILE A 667 -5.96 -5.13 18.04
CA ILE A 667 -5.93 -5.19 16.57
C ILE A 667 -4.51 -4.92 16.06
N LEU A 668 -3.85 -3.87 16.57
CA LEU A 668 -2.49 -3.50 16.13
C LEU A 668 -1.47 -4.58 16.47
N ALA A 669 -1.55 -5.16 17.68
CA ALA A 669 -0.65 -6.22 18.11
C ALA A 669 -0.84 -7.52 17.31
N ARG A 670 -2.09 -7.85 16.95
CA ARG A 670 -2.42 -9.05 16.17
C ARG A 670 -2.09 -8.90 14.69
N ASP A 671 -2.49 -7.79 14.07
CA ASP A 671 -2.43 -7.63 12.61
C ASP A 671 -1.05 -7.17 12.11
N PHE A 672 -0.23 -6.58 12.99
CA PHE A 672 1.07 -6.00 12.62
C PHE A 672 2.22 -6.53 13.48
N ALA A 673 3.00 -7.47 12.95
CA ALA A 673 4.18 -7.96 13.64
C ALA A 673 5.33 -6.94 13.55
N GLY A 674 5.79 -6.46 14.72
CA GLY A 674 6.87 -5.48 14.83
C GLY A 674 8.28 -6.07 14.90
N PRO A 675 9.28 -5.21 15.17
CA PRO A 675 10.65 -5.64 15.36
C PRO A 675 10.79 -6.48 16.63
N VAL A 676 11.49 -7.62 16.54
CA VAL A 676 11.79 -8.47 17.71
C VAL A 676 13.13 -8.03 18.30
N PRO A 677 13.17 -7.55 19.56
CA PRO A 677 14.41 -7.15 20.21
C PRO A 677 15.37 -8.33 20.38
N ASN A 678 16.68 -8.06 20.29
CA ASN A 678 17.68 -9.11 20.51
C ASN A 678 17.74 -9.46 22.00
N LYS A 679 17.41 -10.72 22.37
CA LYS A 679 16.99 -11.15 23.72
C LYS A 679 17.97 -10.88 24.88
N VAL A 680 19.22 -10.49 24.63
CA VAL A 680 20.21 -10.28 25.72
C VAL A 680 20.65 -8.82 25.83
N GLY A 681 20.99 -8.17 24.72
CA GLY A 681 21.50 -6.80 24.73
C GLY A 681 20.45 -5.70 24.57
N ALA A 682 19.23 -6.04 24.11
CA ALA A 682 18.15 -5.05 23.98
C ALA A 682 17.44 -4.83 25.32
N LEU A 683 17.14 -5.91 26.07
CA LEU A 683 16.54 -5.83 27.41
C LEU A 683 17.32 -4.94 28.39
N LEU A 684 18.64 -4.85 28.24
CA LEU A 684 19.50 -3.99 29.07
C LEU A 684 19.59 -2.55 28.57
N ARG A 685 19.41 -2.31 27.26
CA ARG A 685 19.56 -1.00 26.61
C ARG A 685 18.25 -0.25 26.34
N THR A 686 17.11 -0.94 26.37
CA THR A 686 15.77 -0.36 26.15
C THR A 686 15.11 0.16 27.42
N SER A 687 15.81 0.10 28.57
CA SER A 687 15.33 0.70 29.81
C SER A 687 15.29 2.22 29.63
N CYS A 688 14.12 2.83 29.80
CA CYS A 688 14.06 4.30 29.87
C CYS A 688 14.85 4.77 31.11
N THR A 689 15.24 6.04 31.17
CA THR A 689 15.94 6.59 32.34
C THR A 689 15.19 6.30 33.65
N ALA A 690 13.85 6.22 33.60
CA ALA A 690 13.02 5.85 34.75
C ALA A 690 13.19 4.36 35.15
N ASP A 691 13.23 3.43 34.19
CA ASP A 691 13.48 2.00 34.48
C ASP A 691 14.85 1.77 35.11
N VAL A 692 15.88 2.49 34.63
CA VAL A 692 17.23 2.42 35.21
C VAL A 692 17.26 3.06 36.61
N LYS A 693 16.47 4.12 36.82
CA LYS A 693 16.32 4.78 38.12
C LYS A 693 15.64 3.88 39.14
N ASP A 694 14.60 3.14 38.76
CA ASP A 694 13.94 2.15 39.62
C ASP A 694 14.90 1.05 40.07
N VAL A 695 15.79 0.59 39.19
CA VAL A 695 16.84 -0.39 39.56
C VAL A 695 17.84 0.22 40.53
N PHE A 696 18.30 1.45 40.27
CA PHE A 696 19.19 2.17 41.17
C PHE A 696 18.57 2.34 42.58
N ASP A 697 17.30 2.75 42.64
CA ASP A 697 16.58 3.00 43.90
C ASP A 697 16.30 1.71 44.69
N LYS A 698 16.18 0.57 44.01
CA LYS A 698 16.10 -0.75 44.67
C LYS A 698 17.43 -1.16 45.32
N ILE A 699 18.56 -0.71 44.78
CA ILE A 699 19.90 -1.00 45.31
C ILE A 699 20.26 0.01 46.40
N ASP A 700 19.85 1.27 46.26
CA ASP A 700 19.96 2.33 47.27
C ASP A 700 18.87 2.21 48.35
N VAL A 701 18.88 1.10 49.09
CA VAL A 701 17.88 0.80 50.13
C VAL A 701 17.82 1.90 51.20
N GLU A 702 18.95 2.57 51.47
CA GLU A 702 19.05 3.65 52.46
C GLU A 702 18.68 5.04 51.91
N ARG A 703 18.35 5.15 50.61
CA ARG A 703 18.00 6.40 49.90
C ARG A 703 19.02 7.52 50.06
N LYS A 704 20.31 7.16 50.04
CA LYS A 704 21.42 8.12 50.18
C LYS A 704 21.74 8.87 48.88
N GLY A 705 21.19 8.41 47.75
CA GLY A 705 21.47 8.93 46.42
C GLY A 705 22.79 8.42 45.81
N THR A 706 23.48 7.53 46.52
CA THR A 706 24.76 6.93 46.13
C THR A 706 24.81 5.44 46.47
N LEU A 707 25.57 4.67 45.68
CA LEU A 707 25.77 3.24 45.91
C LEU A 707 27.22 2.97 46.35
N THR A 708 27.39 2.37 47.52
CA THR A 708 28.72 1.91 47.98
C THR A 708 28.99 0.48 47.52
N LYS A 709 30.27 0.09 47.42
CA LYS A 709 30.67 -1.30 47.12
C LYS A 709 29.99 -2.32 48.03
N ALA A 710 29.86 -2.02 49.33
CA ALA A 710 29.17 -2.88 50.29
C ALA A 710 27.66 -2.95 50.03
N GLY A 711 27.03 -1.82 49.68
CA GLY A 711 25.62 -1.75 49.32
C GLY A 711 25.28 -2.58 48.08
N ILE A 712 26.08 -2.44 47.00
CA ILE A 712 25.90 -3.20 45.76
C ILE A 712 26.06 -4.71 46.01
N SER A 713 27.04 -5.11 46.81
CA SER A 713 27.25 -6.52 47.17
C SER A 713 26.08 -7.11 47.95
N LYS A 714 25.53 -6.35 48.90
CA LYS A 714 24.42 -6.78 49.76
C LYS A 714 23.13 -6.91 48.93
N ALA A 715 22.81 -5.90 48.13
CA ALA A 715 21.64 -5.91 47.25
C ALA A 715 21.71 -7.06 46.22
N ALA A 716 22.89 -7.32 45.64
CA ALA A 716 23.07 -8.44 44.72
C ALA A 716 22.82 -9.81 45.38
N ALA A 717 23.22 -9.98 46.64
CA ALA A 717 22.95 -11.19 47.40
C ALA A 717 21.45 -11.34 47.73
N GLU A 718 20.78 -10.26 48.16
CA GLU A 718 19.36 -10.26 48.52
C GLU A 718 18.43 -10.50 47.33
N LEU A 719 18.82 -10.04 46.13
CA LEU A 719 18.07 -10.24 44.89
C LEU A 719 18.38 -11.58 44.20
N GLY A 720 19.16 -12.46 44.84
CA GLY A 720 19.41 -13.83 44.37
C GLY A 720 20.51 -13.99 43.32
N PHE A 721 21.41 -13.01 43.17
CA PHE A 721 22.55 -13.05 42.24
C PHE A 721 23.87 -12.61 42.91
N PRO A 722 24.45 -13.39 43.82
CA PRO A 722 25.71 -13.00 44.46
C PRO A 722 26.83 -12.79 43.41
N LEU A 723 27.47 -11.63 43.45
CA LEU A 723 28.64 -11.32 42.63
C LEU A 723 29.90 -11.81 43.36
N SER A 724 30.84 -12.42 42.63
CA SER A 724 32.17 -12.72 43.17
C SER A 724 32.93 -11.43 43.50
N GLN A 725 33.92 -11.50 44.40
CA GLN A 725 34.75 -10.33 44.75
C GLN A 725 35.42 -9.69 43.52
N ALA A 726 35.82 -10.49 42.53
CA ALA A 726 36.40 -10.01 41.28
C ALA A 726 35.37 -9.29 40.39
N GLU A 727 34.15 -9.83 40.26
CA GLU A 727 33.06 -9.20 39.50
C GLU A 727 32.59 -7.91 40.15
N LEU A 728 32.46 -7.89 41.49
CA LEU A 728 32.04 -6.72 42.25
C LEU A 728 33.08 -5.59 42.15
N GLN A 729 34.37 -5.90 42.32
CA GLN A 729 35.43 -4.90 42.19
C GLN A 729 35.49 -4.32 40.78
N LYS A 730 35.33 -5.17 39.75
CA LYS A 730 35.27 -4.74 38.36
C LYS A 730 34.08 -3.83 38.10
N ALA A 731 32.89 -4.21 38.56
CA ALA A 731 31.67 -3.44 38.37
C ALA A 731 31.76 -2.06 39.02
N VAL A 732 32.24 -1.99 40.27
CA VAL A 732 32.41 -0.71 40.98
C VAL A 732 33.44 0.18 40.27
N ASN A 733 34.58 -0.37 39.83
CA ASN A 733 35.60 0.41 39.12
C ASN A 733 35.12 0.95 37.75
N GLU A 734 34.15 0.28 37.12
CA GLU A 734 33.55 0.74 35.87
C GLU A 734 32.42 1.74 36.10
N MET A 735 31.73 1.67 37.25
CA MET A 735 30.66 2.57 37.64
C MET A 735 31.17 3.88 38.25
N ASP A 736 32.17 3.82 39.13
CA ASP A 736 32.75 4.96 39.85
C ASP A 736 33.80 5.64 38.96
N THR A 737 33.34 6.59 38.15
CA THR A 737 34.17 7.23 37.13
C THR A 737 35.08 8.32 37.71
N ASP A 738 34.64 8.99 38.77
CA ASP A 738 35.39 10.03 39.46
C ASP A 738 36.33 9.47 40.58
N ARG A 739 36.20 8.17 40.89
CA ARG A 739 36.99 7.41 41.88
C ARG A 739 36.83 7.92 43.31
N ASN A 740 35.67 8.45 43.64
CA ASN A 740 35.39 8.97 44.97
C ASN A 740 34.99 7.87 45.98
N GLY A 741 34.78 6.62 45.52
CA GLY A 741 34.41 5.47 46.35
C GLY A 741 32.90 5.23 46.47
N GLU A 742 32.07 6.08 45.86
CA GLU A 742 30.62 6.02 45.82
C GLU A 742 30.10 6.18 44.38
N VAL A 743 29.09 5.41 43.97
CA VAL A 743 28.53 5.49 42.61
C VAL A 743 27.27 6.36 42.64
N HIS A 744 27.30 7.51 41.96
CA HIS A 744 26.12 8.35 41.78
C HIS A 744 25.23 7.87 40.61
N PHE A 745 23.95 8.24 40.64
CA PHE A 745 23.00 7.84 39.58
C PHE A 745 23.44 8.19 38.15
N PRO A 746 24.00 9.39 37.85
CA PRO A 746 24.51 9.69 36.51
C PRO A 746 25.62 8.75 36.05
N GLU A 747 26.50 8.33 36.97
CA GLU A 747 27.59 7.40 36.67
C GLU A 747 27.06 5.97 36.49
N PHE A 748 26.11 5.56 37.34
CA PHE A 748 25.39 4.30 37.19
C PHE A 748 24.64 4.23 35.85
N LEU A 749 23.98 5.31 35.44
CA LEU A 749 23.27 5.41 34.15
C LEU A 749 24.24 5.38 32.97
N ALA A 750 25.39 6.05 33.07
CA ALA A 750 26.44 6.01 32.05
C ALA A 750 27.02 4.61 31.92
N TRP A 751 27.30 3.94 33.04
CA TRP A 751 27.75 2.56 33.09
C TRP A 751 26.70 1.59 32.52
N TRP A 752 25.43 1.75 32.89
CA TRP A 752 24.31 0.94 32.41
C TRP A 752 24.16 0.97 30.87
N ASN A 753 24.49 2.12 30.27
CA ASN A 753 24.45 2.33 28.83
C ASN A 753 25.77 2.00 28.09
N SER A 754 26.80 1.54 28.81
CA SER A 754 28.14 1.28 28.24
C SER A 754 28.27 -0.11 27.55
N SER A 755 29.39 -0.32 26.83
CA SER A 755 29.59 -1.37 25.80
C SER A 755 29.63 -2.85 26.29
N GLU A 756 29.69 -3.80 25.33
CA GLU A 756 29.46 -5.26 25.46
C GLU A 756 30.15 -6.00 26.62
N LYS A 757 31.26 -5.50 27.18
CA LYS A 757 32.04 -6.18 28.23
C LYS A 757 31.41 -6.14 29.62
N SER A 758 30.44 -5.25 29.87
CA SER A 758 29.76 -5.09 31.16
C SER A 758 28.38 -5.78 31.20
N GLN A 759 27.97 -6.40 30.09
CA GLN A 759 26.63 -6.99 29.92
C GLN A 759 26.34 -8.15 30.88
N ASP A 760 27.33 -8.96 31.27
CA ASP A 760 27.10 -10.10 32.16
C ASP A 760 26.69 -9.66 33.58
N VAL A 761 27.30 -8.60 34.09
CA VAL A 761 26.97 -8.05 35.42
C VAL A 761 25.66 -7.27 35.36
N GLN A 762 25.45 -6.45 34.32
CA GLN A 762 24.19 -5.75 34.07
C GLN A 762 23.00 -6.73 33.96
N LYS A 763 23.19 -7.87 33.28
CA LYS A 763 22.20 -8.94 33.13
C LYS A 763 21.80 -9.55 34.46
N LYS A 764 22.78 -9.87 35.32
CA LYS A 764 22.53 -10.41 36.66
C LYS A 764 21.73 -9.41 37.51
N ILE A 765 22.15 -8.13 37.49
CA ILE A 765 21.49 -7.05 38.23
C ILE A 765 20.04 -6.85 37.77
N TYR A 766 19.82 -6.77 36.47
CA TYR A 766 18.48 -6.57 35.90
C TYR A 766 17.55 -7.76 36.20
N MET A 767 18.00 -9.00 36.01
CA MET A 767 17.17 -10.19 36.23
C MET A 767 16.76 -10.35 37.70
N GLY A 768 17.66 -10.10 38.65
CA GLY A 768 17.28 -10.19 40.07
C GLY A 768 16.36 -9.06 40.54
N SER A 769 16.49 -7.85 39.98
CA SER A 769 15.58 -6.73 40.27
C SER A 769 14.11 -7.02 39.90
N ARG A 770 13.88 -7.93 38.94
CA ARG A 770 12.56 -8.44 38.53
C ARG A 770 12.13 -9.70 39.28
N ALA A 771 13.06 -10.55 39.71
CA ALA A 771 12.73 -11.73 40.52
C ALA A 771 12.16 -11.37 41.91
N GLY A 772 12.55 -10.22 42.47
CA GLY A 772 11.98 -9.66 43.70
C GLY A 772 10.52 -9.20 43.57
N SER A 773 10.01 -8.98 42.36
CA SER A 773 8.59 -8.70 42.08
C SER A 773 7.89 -9.97 41.60
N ARG A 774 7.58 -10.87 42.53
CA ARG A 774 6.97 -12.18 42.22
C ARG A 774 5.51 -11.98 41.75
N TRP A 775 5.31 -12.04 40.43
CA TRP A 775 4.07 -12.57 39.86
C TRP A 775 4.00 -14.05 40.25
N LYS A 776 3.00 -14.38 41.09
CA LYS A 776 2.39 -15.70 41.08
C LYS A 776 1.55 -15.77 39.80
N THR A 777 2.09 -16.33 38.74
CA THR A 777 1.26 -16.95 37.70
C THR A 777 1.65 -18.41 37.63
N ILE A 778 0.67 -19.22 37.97
CA ILE A 778 0.63 -20.66 37.87
C ILE A 778 0.88 -21.04 36.41
N GLU A 779 1.90 -21.86 36.19
CA GLU A 779 2.08 -22.64 34.97
C GLU A 779 0.96 -23.70 34.90
N GLN A 780 0.11 -23.59 33.88
CA GLN A 780 -0.30 -24.69 33.01
C GLN A 780 -0.80 -24.14 31.68
#